data_AF-A0A1X6MTZ3-F1
#
_entry.id   AF-A0A1X6MTZ3-F1
#
_cell.length_a   1.000
_cell.length_b   1.000
_cell.length_c   1.000
_cell.angle_alpha   90.00
_cell.angle_beta   90.00
_cell.angle_gamma   90.00
#
_symmetry.space_group_name_H-M   'P 1'
#
loop_
_entity.id
_entity.type
_entity.pdbx_description
1 polymer ?
#
loop_
_entity_poly.entity_id
_entity_poly.type
_entity_poly.pdbx_seq_one_letter_code
_entity_poly.pdbx_strand_id
1 'polypeptide(L)'
;MSYFHPNRALLNPKFEGYKLSPLDQEQVVSHHALQYKPSQTNVSGRSHVTFQEVQSRISHNHLAVSSQNGRLIYFDEEQRVISVGLDKAALEPSFETLYELPKQVLSPDVASPQREYPSAAFLDTTSLFVSDGHGYLYALQLSDGGPALLQGVYELKIPPAYGSSEGTVPFRVHQAVIVDPQTALVILSAKHYTGGTVSAESNGSTEKHSRHTVEFDIWAARFPLPLPPAQERPLALDVLWHRRGADVPAYTAYDATRQLFKLVGSSAYHSINASPAPSYEPSADELAPIPRAGENVDSSQPPKPPPYSWTQTSDSVTVAIPLPSSTRTEDIKIAFTPRALTMLVRPDPTTETETGPGRPPRFDMRTLWDGIQPSTSMWTWDRAAERRFGILTLHLDKAHEGTRWSQVFAAAPVRASSEASDGADDNGEIPETLDPSELWAIREALEKYTAALRDGQDTSGLGLGNGVPSLAKDEVDDELDANVGRTVCVTWVGAHGSQLPNTQIGDAPIHLLSTPLPGTSPMQPPSLVVKNGLDGVLYSLDEAKGPEDQPTWKHTSTYSALSFVLASKQDARFTHHVSSTAVLAFESGSKDLNGNVYIYRGASPKDKWAKQAIIQVGGRTAGPLLGVAAIRVEDEKIVIACLCEDELVILRDVL
;
A
#
# COMPACT_ATOMS: atom_id res chain seq x y z
N MET A 1 -17.81 3.17 -7.23
CA MET A 1 -18.31 2.07 -6.38
C MET A 1 -17.14 1.16 -6.06
N SER A 2 -16.86 0.85 -4.79
CA SER A 2 -15.71 0.02 -4.42
C SER A 2 -15.88 -1.43 -4.89
N TYR A 3 -14.83 -2.03 -5.42
CA TYR A 3 -14.85 -3.40 -5.95
C TYR A 3 -14.91 -4.48 -4.85
N PHE A 4 -14.72 -4.06 -3.60
CA PHE A 4 -14.70 -4.88 -2.40
C PHE A 4 -15.87 -4.44 -1.50
N HIS A 5 -16.86 -5.32 -1.37
CA HIS A 5 -18.05 -5.07 -0.56
C HIS A 5 -18.15 -6.07 0.60
N PRO A 6 -18.10 -5.60 1.86
CA PRO A 6 -18.18 -6.49 3.01
C PRO A 6 -19.60 -7.03 3.17
N ASN A 7 -19.75 -8.35 3.11
CA ASN A 7 -20.96 -9.01 3.61
C ASN A 7 -21.07 -8.88 5.14
N ARG A 8 -22.07 -8.10 5.61
CA ARG A 8 -22.32 -7.86 7.04
C ARG A 8 -22.58 -9.13 7.86
N ALA A 9 -23.08 -10.21 7.24
CA ALA A 9 -23.35 -11.47 7.94
C ALA A 9 -22.07 -12.23 8.35
N LEU A 10 -20.92 -11.88 7.75
CA LEU A 10 -19.62 -12.47 8.02
C LEU A 10 -18.75 -11.61 8.95
N LEU A 11 -19.19 -10.38 9.26
CA LEU A 11 -18.52 -9.52 10.24
C LEU A 11 -18.86 -9.94 11.67
N ASN A 12 -17.97 -9.64 12.61
CA ASN A 12 -18.11 -10.03 14.01
C ASN A 12 -18.06 -8.80 14.94
N PRO A 13 -19.19 -8.09 15.14
CA PRO A 13 -19.24 -6.92 16.01
C PRO A 13 -19.12 -7.25 17.51
N LYS A 14 -19.11 -8.54 17.88
CA LYS A 14 -19.01 -9.01 19.27
C LYS A 14 -17.64 -9.60 19.59
N PHE A 15 -16.67 -9.43 18.70
CA PHE A 15 -15.32 -9.92 18.90
C PHE A 15 -14.64 -9.13 20.02
N GLU A 16 -14.06 -9.84 20.98
CA GLU A 16 -13.40 -9.27 22.16
C GLU A 16 -11.86 -9.34 22.05
N GLY A 17 -11.31 -10.23 21.21
CA GLY A 17 -9.87 -10.27 20.95
C GLY A 17 -9.28 -11.67 20.73
N TYR A 18 -7.96 -11.71 20.52
CA TYR A 18 -7.20 -12.94 20.31
C TYR A 18 -6.65 -13.49 21.64
N LYS A 19 -6.89 -14.78 21.90
CA LYS A 19 -6.36 -15.50 23.06
C LYS A 19 -5.14 -16.33 22.67
N LEU A 20 -4.08 -16.22 23.47
CA LEU A 20 -2.86 -16.99 23.27
C LEU A 20 -3.16 -18.48 23.39
N SER A 21 -2.78 -19.23 22.36
CA SER A 21 -2.84 -20.68 22.24
C SER A 21 -1.42 -21.14 21.95
N PRO A 22 -0.56 -21.28 22.97
CA PRO A 22 0.85 -21.59 22.78
C PRO A 22 1.00 -22.94 22.07
N LEU A 23 1.99 -23.01 21.18
CA LEU A 23 2.40 -24.23 20.50
C LEU A 23 3.74 -24.67 21.09
N ASP A 24 3.91 -25.98 21.28
CA ASP A 24 5.18 -26.54 21.75
C ASP A 24 6.21 -26.46 20.61
N GLN A 25 7.17 -25.55 20.75
CA GLN A 25 8.14 -25.25 19.69
C GLN A 25 8.97 -26.48 19.30
N GLU A 26 9.28 -27.36 20.26
CA GLU A 26 10.05 -28.58 20.00
C GLU A 26 9.30 -29.58 19.11
N GLN A 27 7.97 -29.49 19.06
CA GLN A 27 7.12 -30.39 18.27
C GLN A 27 6.78 -29.81 16.89
N VAL A 28 6.66 -28.48 16.81
CA VAL A 28 6.14 -27.80 15.61
C VAL A 28 7.23 -27.12 14.77
N VAL A 29 8.45 -26.97 15.31
CA VAL A 29 9.57 -26.31 14.62
C VAL A 29 10.75 -27.26 14.47
N SER A 30 11.33 -27.31 13.29
CA SER A 30 12.61 -27.99 13.06
C SER A 30 13.56 -27.11 12.25
N HIS A 31 14.80 -27.01 12.72
CA HIS A 31 15.86 -26.18 12.18
C HIS A 31 16.88 -27.02 11.40
N HIS A 32 17.23 -26.59 10.20
CA HIS A 32 18.15 -27.31 9.31
C HIS A 32 19.23 -26.35 8.80
N ALA A 33 20.49 -26.60 9.14
CA ALA A 33 21.59 -25.74 8.71
C ALA A 33 21.77 -25.75 7.17
N LEU A 34 21.98 -24.57 6.59
CA LEU A 34 22.20 -24.42 5.16
C LEU A 34 23.66 -24.71 4.80
N GLN A 35 23.87 -25.66 3.89
CA GLN A 35 25.16 -25.86 3.24
C GLN A 35 25.48 -24.72 2.27
N TYR A 36 24.48 -24.26 1.52
CA TYR A 36 24.58 -23.19 0.54
C TYR A 36 23.84 -21.97 1.07
N LYS A 37 24.56 -20.93 1.49
CA LYS A 37 23.97 -19.79 2.18
C LYS A 37 23.50 -18.72 1.19
N PRO A 38 22.25 -18.24 1.28
CA PRO A 38 21.78 -17.08 0.53
C PRO A 38 22.50 -15.81 0.96
N SER A 39 22.54 -14.82 0.07
CA SER A 39 23.09 -13.50 0.37
C SER A 39 22.11 -12.38 0.05
N GLN A 40 22.06 -11.38 0.93
CA GLN A 40 21.32 -10.14 0.73
C GLN A 40 22.18 -9.01 0.11
N THR A 41 23.47 -9.22 -0.14
CA THR A 41 24.36 -8.16 -0.63
C THR A 41 24.15 -7.86 -2.11
N ASN A 42 23.21 -6.97 -2.44
CA ASN A 42 22.96 -6.55 -3.82
C ASN A 42 22.93 -5.03 -4.06
N VAL A 43 23.06 -4.21 -3.01
CA VAL A 43 23.14 -2.76 -3.15
C VAL A 43 24.61 -2.34 -3.23
N SER A 44 25.00 -1.76 -4.35
CA SER A 44 26.28 -1.04 -4.43
C SER A 44 26.17 0.19 -3.55
N GLY A 45 27.05 0.36 -2.57
CA GLY A 45 27.11 1.59 -1.75
C GLY A 45 27.42 2.86 -2.54
N ARG A 46 27.60 2.76 -3.87
CA ARG A 46 27.95 3.86 -4.79
C ARG A 46 26.74 4.49 -5.48
N SER A 47 25.54 3.99 -5.26
CA SER A 47 24.33 4.39 -5.99
C SER A 47 23.17 4.65 -5.07
N HIS A 48 22.46 5.75 -5.31
CA HIS A 48 21.23 6.07 -4.60
C HIS A 48 20.12 5.12 -5.05
N VAL A 49 19.50 4.44 -4.07
CA VAL A 49 18.36 3.56 -4.25
C VAL A 49 17.13 4.29 -3.73
N THR A 50 16.05 4.33 -4.51
CA THR A 50 14.85 5.05 -4.08
C THR A 50 14.06 4.27 -3.05
N PHE A 51 13.11 4.94 -2.38
CA PHE A 51 12.26 4.30 -1.38
C PHE A 51 11.51 3.07 -1.96
N GLN A 52 10.96 3.19 -3.16
CA GLN A 52 10.26 2.10 -3.85
C GLN A 52 11.19 0.92 -4.16
N GLU A 53 12.43 1.19 -4.56
CA GLU A 53 13.42 0.14 -4.78
C GLU A 53 13.82 -0.56 -3.47
N VAL A 54 14.02 0.21 -2.38
CA VAL A 54 14.28 -0.35 -1.05
C VAL A 54 13.10 -1.22 -0.58
N GLN A 55 11.87 -0.73 -0.72
CA GLN A 55 10.65 -1.45 -0.34
C GLN A 55 10.51 -2.76 -1.14
N SER A 56 10.78 -2.73 -2.46
CA SER A 56 10.76 -3.91 -3.33
C SER A 56 11.83 -4.96 -2.94
N ARG A 57 12.99 -4.51 -2.45
CA ARG A 57 14.09 -5.39 -1.99
C ARG A 57 13.79 -6.01 -0.64
N ILE A 58 13.29 -5.23 0.32
CA ILE A 58 12.90 -5.73 1.66
C ILE A 58 11.78 -6.78 1.53
N SER A 59 10.83 -6.54 0.63
CA SER A 59 9.71 -7.47 0.39
C SER A 59 10.00 -8.59 -0.61
N HIS A 60 11.23 -8.69 -1.13
CA HIS A 60 11.62 -9.80 -1.99
C HIS A 60 11.63 -11.11 -1.20
N ASN A 61 10.85 -12.08 -1.67
CA ASN A 61 10.84 -13.44 -1.16
C ASN A 61 11.90 -14.27 -1.89
N HIS A 62 12.96 -14.63 -1.18
CA HIS A 62 14.08 -15.40 -1.75
C HIS A 62 13.79 -16.89 -1.95
N LEU A 63 12.57 -17.35 -1.62
CA LEU A 63 12.16 -18.74 -1.72
C LEU A 63 11.01 -18.89 -2.73
N ALA A 64 11.29 -19.49 -3.88
CA ALA A 64 10.28 -19.86 -4.86
C ALA A 64 9.77 -21.29 -4.59
N VAL A 65 8.51 -21.56 -4.92
CA VAL A 65 7.86 -22.86 -4.67
C VAL A 65 7.03 -23.30 -5.87
N SER A 66 7.14 -24.57 -6.22
CA SER A 66 6.24 -25.21 -7.18
C SER A 66 4.97 -25.65 -6.49
N SER A 67 3.84 -25.14 -6.96
CA SER A 67 2.51 -25.51 -6.48
C SER A 67 2.12 -26.97 -6.74
N GLN A 68 2.77 -27.61 -7.72
CA GLN A 68 2.37 -28.95 -8.19
C GLN A 68 3.05 -30.07 -7.40
N ASN A 69 4.33 -29.91 -7.05
CA ASN A 69 5.11 -30.92 -6.35
C ASN A 69 5.77 -30.43 -5.04
N GLY A 70 5.58 -29.17 -4.66
CA GLY A 70 6.14 -28.61 -3.43
C GLY A 70 7.65 -28.40 -3.45
N ARG A 71 8.31 -28.56 -4.61
CA ARG A 71 9.75 -28.31 -4.77
C ARG A 71 10.04 -26.83 -4.52
N LEU A 72 11.06 -26.53 -3.72
CA LEU A 72 11.49 -25.17 -3.44
C LEU A 72 12.77 -24.82 -4.19
N ILE A 73 12.97 -23.54 -4.48
CA ILE A 73 14.19 -23.00 -5.08
C ILE A 73 14.61 -21.74 -4.33
N TYR A 74 15.90 -21.63 -4.03
CA TYR A 74 16.53 -20.39 -3.60
C TYR A 74 17.89 -20.21 -4.28
N PHE A 75 18.50 -19.05 -4.05
CA PHE A 75 19.80 -18.69 -4.62
C PHE A 75 20.81 -18.45 -3.51
N ASP A 76 22.00 -19.01 -3.67
CA ASP A 76 23.09 -18.79 -2.72
C ASP A 76 23.98 -17.58 -3.10
N GLU A 77 24.97 -17.28 -2.27
CA GLU A 77 25.92 -16.19 -2.48
C GLU A 77 26.78 -16.34 -3.75
N GLU A 78 26.92 -17.56 -4.26
CA GLU A 78 27.69 -17.87 -5.48
C GLU A 78 26.83 -17.83 -6.75
N GLN A 79 25.56 -17.41 -6.65
CA GLN A 79 24.56 -17.41 -7.72
C GLN A 79 24.23 -18.83 -8.24
N ARG A 80 24.29 -19.84 -7.37
CA ARG A 80 23.79 -21.19 -7.68
C ARG A 80 22.28 -21.26 -7.43
N VAL A 81 21.60 -21.97 -8.32
CA VAL A 81 20.19 -22.33 -8.18
C VAL A 81 20.10 -23.58 -7.32
N ILE A 82 19.64 -23.44 -6.09
CA ILE A 82 19.55 -24.54 -5.13
C ILE A 82 18.11 -25.02 -5.02
N SER A 83 17.89 -26.30 -5.31
CA SER A 83 16.63 -27.00 -5.06
C SER A 83 16.57 -27.55 -3.65
N VAL A 84 15.41 -27.40 -3.01
CA VAL A 84 15.10 -28.09 -1.76
C VAL A 84 13.96 -29.06 -2.02
N GLY A 85 14.27 -30.35 -1.84
CA GLY A 85 13.28 -31.41 -1.70
C GLY A 85 12.97 -31.63 -0.22
N LEU A 86 11.72 -31.97 0.10
CA LEU A 86 11.32 -32.29 1.46
C LEU A 86 10.84 -33.75 1.50
N ASP A 87 11.46 -34.57 2.36
CA ASP A 87 10.94 -35.91 2.61
C ASP A 87 9.54 -35.81 3.24
N LYS A 88 8.55 -36.45 2.62
CA LYS A 88 7.14 -36.29 3.03
C LYS A 88 6.83 -36.91 4.40
N ALA A 89 7.61 -37.89 4.86
CA ALA A 89 7.36 -38.56 6.13
C ALA A 89 8.15 -37.92 7.28
N ALA A 90 9.45 -37.70 7.08
CA ALA A 90 10.35 -37.16 8.09
C ALA A 90 10.31 -35.62 8.17
N LEU A 91 9.87 -34.95 7.10
CA LEU A 91 10.00 -33.50 6.91
C LEU A 91 11.45 -33.02 7.01
N GLU A 92 12.38 -33.86 6.56
CA GLU A 92 13.80 -33.52 6.45
C GLU A 92 14.11 -32.96 5.05
N PRO A 93 14.71 -31.77 4.93
CA PRO A 93 15.05 -31.17 3.67
C PRO A 93 16.34 -31.76 3.08
N SER A 94 16.35 -31.94 1.76
CA SER A 94 17.53 -32.29 0.97
C SER A 94 17.87 -31.16 0.00
N PHE A 95 19.15 -30.82 -0.12
CA PHE A 95 19.63 -29.70 -0.93
C PHE A 95 20.39 -30.20 -2.15
N GLU A 96 20.05 -29.66 -3.32
CA GLU A 96 20.69 -30.02 -4.59
C GLU A 96 20.99 -28.78 -5.44
N THR A 97 22.21 -28.70 -5.97
CA THR A 97 22.58 -27.66 -6.93
C THR A 97 22.07 -28.02 -8.32
N LEU A 98 21.11 -27.25 -8.83
CA LEU A 98 20.55 -27.48 -10.16
C LEU A 98 21.39 -26.82 -11.26
N TYR A 99 21.86 -25.61 -11.03
CA TYR A 99 22.55 -24.83 -12.05
C TYR A 99 23.41 -23.73 -11.41
N GLU A 100 24.55 -23.39 -12.03
CA GLU A 100 25.40 -22.27 -11.61
C GLU A 100 25.24 -21.12 -12.61
N LEU A 101 24.73 -19.98 -12.15
CA LEU A 101 24.55 -18.82 -13.02
C LEU A 101 25.91 -18.16 -13.31
N PRO A 102 26.15 -17.69 -14.54
CA PRO A 102 27.37 -16.95 -14.87
C PRO A 102 27.53 -15.70 -14.01
N LYS A 103 28.67 -15.59 -13.31
CA LYS A 103 29.02 -14.39 -12.55
C LYS A 103 29.43 -13.26 -13.49
N GLN A 104 28.67 -12.17 -13.49
CA GLN A 104 29.05 -10.99 -14.28
C GLN A 104 30.24 -10.25 -13.66
N VAL A 105 31.30 -10.08 -14.46
CA VAL A 105 32.42 -9.20 -14.15
C VAL A 105 32.00 -7.77 -14.50
N LEU A 106 31.57 -6.99 -13.50
CA LEU A 106 31.33 -5.56 -13.70
C LEU A 106 32.66 -4.80 -13.63
N SER A 107 32.97 -4.07 -14.69
CA SER A 107 34.05 -3.09 -14.67
C SER A 107 33.66 -1.91 -13.77
N PRO A 108 34.50 -1.50 -12.81
CA PRO A 108 34.16 -0.46 -11.83
C PRO A 108 33.94 0.93 -12.43
N ASP A 109 34.35 1.15 -13.69
CA ASP A 109 34.31 2.46 -14.37
C ASP A 109 33.02 2.68 -15.20
N VAL A 110 32.15 1.68 -15.33
CA VAL A 110 30.89 1.81 -16.08
C VAL A 110 29.73 1.98 -15.10
N ALA A 111 29.05 3.13 -15.18
CA ALA A 111 27.78 3.34 -14.50
C ALA A 111 26.80 2.28 -15.02
N SER A 112 26.48 1.29 -14.19
CA SER A 112 25.58 0.20 -14.51
C SER A 112 24.27 0.34 -13.75
N PRO A 113 23.14 -0.08 -14.34
CA PRO A 113 21.87 -0.21 -13.64
C PRO A 113 22.01 -0.97 -12.31
N GLN A 114 21.17 -0.64 -11.33
CA GLN A 114 21.16 -1.36 -10.07
C GLN A 114 20.70 -2.80 -10.27
N ARG A 115 21.49 -3.75 -9.75
CA ARG A 115 21.20 -5.19 -9.80
C ARG A 115 19.93 -5.50 -9.00
N GLU A 116 19.11 -6.41 -9.48
CA GLU A 116 18.02 -7.03 -8.73
C GLU A 116 18.51 -8.28 -7.99
N TYR A 117 17.72 -8.78 -7.04
CA TYR A 117 17.94 -10.14 -6.55
C TYR A 117 17.58 -11.16 -7.64
N PRO A 118 18.32 -12.29 -7.73
CA PRO A 118 17.90 -13.41 -8.54
C PRO A 118 16.48 -13.86 -8.15
N SER A 119 15.72 -14.33 -9.12
CA SER A 119 14.33 -14.73 -8.92
C SER A 119 13.98 -15.90 -9.81
N ALA A 120 13.02 -16.72 -9.39
CA ALA A 120 12.60 -17.90 -10.14
C ALA A 120 11.09 -18.04 -10.17
N ALA A 121 10.56 -18.58 -11.27
CA ALA A 121 9.18 -19.03 -11.36
C ALA A 121 9.12 -20.38 -12.07
N PHE A 122 8.44 -21.34 -11.44
CA PHE A 122 8.09 -22.61 -12.05
C PHE A 122 7.00 -22.39 -13.11
N LEU A 123 7.19 -22.96 -14.29
CA LEU A 123 6.13 -23.09 -15.29
C LEU A 123 5.31 -24.36 -15.02
N ASP A 124 6.01 -25.45 -14.68
CA ASP A 124 5.46 -26.76 -14.34
C ASP A 124 6.43 -27.52 -13.41
N THR A 125 6.21 -28.82 -13.18
CA THR A 125 7.10 -29.65 -12.34
C THR A 125 8.49 -29.87 -12.91
N THR A 126 8.67 -29.61 -14.20
CA THR A 126 9.87 -29.92 -15.00
C THR A 126 10.51 -28.68 -15.63
N SER A 127 9.85 -27.52 -15.62
CA SER A 127 10.30 -26.31 -16.30
C SER A 127 10.42 -25.14 -15.32
N LEU A 128 11.58 -24.49 -15.28
CA LEU A 128 11.89 -23.38 -14.38
C LEU A 128 12.48 -22.20 -15.16
N PHE A 129 11.93 -21.00 -14.95
CA PHE A 129 12.54 -19.76 -15.42
C PHE A 129 13.27 -19.08 -14.27
N VAL A 130 14.51 -18.66 -14.52
CA VAL A 130 15.40 -18.04 -13.54
C VAL A 130 15.92 -16.72 -14.09
N SER A 131 15.75 -15.62 -13.37
CA SER A 131 16.50 -14.40 -13.65
C SER A 131 17.71 -14.30 -12.75
N ASP A 132 18.84 -13.85 -13.32
CA ASP A 132 20.07 -13.59 -12.58
C ASP A 132 20.05 -12.27 -11.78
N GLY A 133 19.07 -11.39 -12.04
CA GLY A 133 19.04 -10.05 -11.47
C GLY A 133 20.00 -9.06 -12.15
N HIS A 134 20.57 -9.41 -13.30
CA HIS A 134 21.46 -8.57 -14.11
C HIS A 134 20.95 -8.27 -15.51
N GLY A 135 19.84 -8.90 -15.91
CA GLY A 135 19.18 -8.68 -17.20
C GLY A 135 19.11 -9.92 -18.09
N TYR A 136 19.48 -11.10 -17.56
CA TYR A 136 19.30 -12.37 -18.25
C TYR A 136 18.24 -13.25 -17.59
N LEU A 137 17.54 -14.02 -18.41
CA LEU A 137 16.60 -15.07 -18.05
C LEU A 137 17.11 -16.41 -18.57
N TYR A 138 17.15 -17.42 -17.72
CA TYR A 138 17.57 -18.78 -18.02
C TYR A 138 16.33 -19.67 -17.95
N ALA A 139 16.03 -20.36 -19.05
CA ALA A 139 15.02 -21.40 -19.09
C ALA A 139 15.71 -22.75 -18.80
N LEU A 140 15.32 -23.40 -17.71
CA LEU A 140 15.92 -24.62 -17.20
C LEU A 140 14.90 -25.77 -17.24
N GLN A 141 15.33 -26.90 -17.77
CA GLN A 141 14.61 -28.16 -17.69
C GLN A 141 15.11 -28.94 -16.47
N LEU A 142 14.24 -29.15 -15.52
CA LEU A 142 14.46 -29.93 -14.32
C LEU A 142 14.32 -31.42 -14.61
N SER A 143 15.14 -32.21 -13.93
CA SER A 143 15.02 -33.66 -13.82
C SER A 143 14.49 -34.05 -12.43
N ASP A 144 14.20 -35.34 -12.26
CA ASP A 144 13.84 -35.93 -10.96
C ASP A 144 15.04 -36.00 -9.98
N GLY A 145 16.26 -35.81 -10.51
CA GLY A 145 17.50 -35.61 -9.78
C GLY A 145 18.64 -35.25 -10.73
N GLY A 146 19.66 -34.58 -10.20
CA GLY A 146 20.82 -34.08 -10.94
C GLY A 146 20.68 -32.61 -11.38
N PRO A 147 21.70 -32.10 -12.08
CA PRO A 147 21.70 -30.73 -12.60
C PRO A 147 20.60 -30.53 -13.65
N ALA A 148 20.02 -29.34 -13.65
CA ALA A 148 19.06 -28.92 -14.66
C ALA A 148 19.75 -28.70 -16.01
N LEU A 149 19.04 -29.02 -17.10
CA LEU A 149 19.49 -28.77 -18.45
C LEU A 149 19.09 -27.36 -18.88
N LEU A 150 20.05 -26.56 -19.33
CA LEU A 150 19.79 -25.24 -19.91
C LEU A 150 19.08 -25.39 -21.27
N GLN A 151 17.85 -24.87 -21.37
CA GLN A 151 17.08 -24.80 -22.61
C GLN A 151 17.28 -23.47 -23.34
N GLY A 152 17.64 -22.39 -22.65
CA GLY A 152 17.90 -21.13 -23.34
C GLY A 152 18.28 -20.01 -22.39
N VAL A 153 18.99 -19.03 -22.94
CA VAL A 153 19.31 -17.77 -22.27
C VAL A 153 18.65 -16.65 -23.06
N TYR A 154 17.97 -15.76 -22.35
CA TYR A 154 17.23 -14.66 -22.94
C TYR A 154 17.62 -13.35 -22.24
N GLU A 155 17.50 -12.24 -22.97
CA GLU A 155 17.86 -10.91 -22.53
C GLU A 155 16.67 -9.97 -22.73
N LEU A 156 16.38 -9.14 -21.72
CA LEU A 156 15.38 -8.09 -21.85
C LEU A 156 15.99 -6.89 -22.57
N LYS A 157 15.82 -6.87 -23.90
CA LYS A 157 16.13 -5.69 -24.71
C LYS A 157 14.93 -4.76 -24.70
N ILE A 158 15.11 -3.51 -24.27
CA ILE A 158 14.05 -2.51 -24.26
C ILE A 158 14.03 -1.76 -25.60
N PRO A 159 12.95 -1.88 -26.40
CA PRO A 159 12.78 -1.04 -27.58
C PRO A 159 12.78 0.46 -27.25
N PRO A 160 13.41 1.32 -28.08
CA PRO A 160 13.40 2.77 -27.88
C PRO A 160 12.01 3.39 -27.74
N ALA A 161 10.98 2.75 -28.32
CA ALA A 161 9.59 3.16 -28.23
C ALA A 161 9.04 3.22 -26.79
N TYR A 162 9.68 2.54 -25.83
CA TYR A 162 9.28 2.54 -24.42
C TYR A 162 9.99 3.62 -23.57
N GLY A 163 10.85 4.44 -24.19
CA GLY A 163 11.42 5.65 -23.60
C GLY A 163 12.48 5.43 -22.52
N SER A 164 12.99 4.20 -22.36
CA SER A 164 14.08 3.91 -21.41
C SER A 164 15.42 4.45 -21.93
N SER A 165 16.22 5.07 -21.06
CA SER A 165 17.61 5.43 -21.36
C SER A 165 18.52 4.23 -21.49
N GLU A 166 18.16 3.13 -20.82
CA GLU A 166 18.90 1.88 -20.81
C GLU A 166 18.28 0.91 -21.82
N GLY A 167 19.11 0.34 -22.70
CA GLY A 167 18.69 -0.67 -23.68
C GLY A 167 18.53 -2.07 -23.09
N THR A 168 19.15 -2.33 -21.93
CA THR A 168 19.05 -3.59 -21.18
C THR A 168 19.03 -3.25 -19.70
N VAL A 169 18.13 -3.87 -18.93
CA VAL A 169 17.95 -3.59 -17.51
C VAL A 169 17.83 -4.88 -16.70
N PRO A 170 18.31 -4.88 -15.45
CA PRO A 170 17.95 -5.87 -14.44
C PRO A 170 16.44 -5.98 -14.28
N PHE A 171 15.96 -7.21 -14.09
CA PHE A 171 14.55 -7.48 -13.85
C PHE A 171 14.35 -8.60 -12.83
N ARG A 172 13.12 -8.71 -12.34
CA ARG A 172 12.64 -9.78 -11.47
C ARG A 172 11.56 -10.57 -12.19
N VAL A 173 11.58 -11.89 -12.03
CA VAL A 173 10.51 -12.81 -12.45
C VAL A 173 9.49 -12.93 -11.32
N HIS A 174 8.21 -12.80 -11.66
CA HIS A 174 7.10 -12.93 -10.71
C HIS A 174 6.32 -14.22 -10.88
N GLN A 175 6.03 -14.61 -12.12
CA GLN A 175 5.18 -15.76 -12.41
C GLN A 175 5.45 -16.27 -13.83
N ALA A 176 5.34 -17.59 -14.01
CA ALA A 176 5.32 -18.26 -15.30
C ALA A 176 4.05 -19.09 -15.41
N VAL A 177 3.33 -19.01 -16.53
CA VAL A 177 2.07 -19.73 -16.74
C VAL A 177 1.96 -20.26 -18.17
N ILE A 178 1.33 -21.41 -18.31
CA ILE A 178 0.91 -21.96 -19.60
C ILE A 178 -0.46 -21.35 -19.91
N VAL A 179 -0.56 -20.56 -20.99
CA VAL A 179 -1.82 -19.93 -21.40
C VAL A 179 -2.57 -20.76 -22.43
N ASP A 180 -1.83 -21.49 -23.26
CA ASP A 180 -2.33 -22.47 -24.21
C ASP A 180 -1.29 -23.59 -24.40
N PRO A 181 -1.63 -24.73 -25.02
CA PRO A 181 -0.70 -25.86 -25.15
C PRO A 181 0.63 -25.57 -25.87
N GLN A 182 0.73 -24.46 -26.59
CA GLN A 182 1.90 -24.06 -27.37
C GLN A 182 2.60 -22.82 -26.80
N THR A 183 2.05 -22.19 -25.77
CA THR A 183 2.51 -20.87 -25.30
C THR A 183 2.56 -20.80 -23.79
N ALA A 184 3.74 -20.44 -23.29
CA ALA A 184 3.94 -19.96 -21.93
C ALA A 184 4.14 -18.44 -21.92
N LEU A 185 3.67 -17.78 -20.86
CA LEU A 185 3.94 -16.39 -20.57
C LEU A 185 4.68 -16.26 -19.25
N VAL A 186 5.67 -15.38 -19.20
CA VAL A 186 6.46 -15.05 -18.00
C VAL A 186 6.30 -13.58 -17.69
N ILE A 187 5.86 -13.27 -16.47
CA ILE A 187 5.67 -11.90 -15.98
C ILE A 187 6.94 -11.42 -15.29
N LEU A 188 7.46 -10.29 -15.78
CA LEU A 188 8.70 -9.66 -15.33
C LEU A 188 8.44 -8.22 -14.87
N SER A 189 9.24 -7.72 -13.93
CA SER A 189 9.29 -6.28 -13.60
C SER A 189 10.72 -5.75 -13.69
N ALA A 190 10.88 -4.54 -14.22
CA ALA A 190 12.14 -3.83 -14.26
C ALA A 190 11.95 -2.36 -13.88
N LYS A 191 13.00 -1.71 -13.36
CA LYS A 191 12.99 -0.25 -13.15
C LYS A 191 13.00 0.45 -14.51
N HIS A 192 12.15 1.47 -14.63
CA HIS A 192 12.20 2.38 -15.76
C HIS A 192 13.30 3.43 -15.54
N TYR A 193 14.18 3.60 -16.52
CA TYR A 193 15.22 4.62 -16.49
C TYR A 193 14.85 5.74 -17.46
N THR A 194 14.51 6.91 -16.96
CA THR A 194 14.09 8.04 -17.79
C THR A 194 15.29 8.62 -18.55
N GLY A 195 15.19 8.75 -19.88
CA GLY A 195 16.18 9.44 -20.70
C GLY A 195 16.25 10.95 -20.42
N GLY A 196 17.24 11.38 -19.65
CA GLY A 196 17.51 12.80 -19.46
C GLY A 196 18.23 13.40 -20.66
N THR A 197 17.55 14.21 -21.48
CA THR A 197 18.24 15.33 -22.13
C THR A 197 18.59 16.32 -21.02
N VAL A 198 19.79 16.20 -20.45
CA VAL A 198 20.39 17.31 -19.73
C VAL A 198 20.76 18.34 -20.80
N SER A 199 19.85 19.25 -21.12
CA SER A 199 20.21 20.48 -21.80
C SER A 199 21.08 21.28 -20.84
N ALA A 200 22.39 21.03 -20.93
CA ALA A 200 23.45 21.84 -20.36
C ALA A 200 23.48 23.17 -21.12
N GLU A 201 22.43 23.99 -20.96
CA GLU A 201 22.35 25.40 -21.34
C GLU A 201 20.95 25.92 -20.95
N SER A 202 20.75 26.24 -19.67
CA SER A 202 19.81 27.29 -19.30
C SER A 202 20.39 28.07 -18.13
N ASN A 203 21.00 29.20 -18.47
CA ASN A 203 21.34 30.25 -17.51
C ASN A 203 20.05 30.74 -16.86
N GLY A 204 20.01 30.69 -15.53
CA GLY A 204 19.21 31.60 -14.70
C GLY A 204 17.70 31.53 -14.85
N SER A 205 17.07 30.48 -14.31
CA SER A 205 15.75 30.63 -13.68
C SER A 205 15.58 29.54 -12.63
N THR A 206 14.97 29.89 -11.51
CA THR A 206 14.71 29.05 -10.33
C THR A 206 14.23 27.65 -10.72
N GLU A 207 15.07 26.64 -10.52
CA GLU A 207 14.78 25.24 -10.77
C GLU A 207 13.55 24.81 -9.95
N LYS A 208 12.41 24.67 -10.63
CA LYS A 208 11.35 23.79 -10.14
C LYS A 208 11.94 22.39 -10.11
N HIS A 209 12.16 21.83 -8.92
CA HIS A 209 12.45 20.41 -8.76
C HIS A 209 11.29 19.60 -9.38
N SER A 210 11.43 19.23 -10.64
CA SER A 210 10.65 18.14 -11.22
C SER A 210 10.94 16.91 -10.36
N ARG A 211 9.98 16.52 -9.52
CA ARG A 211 10.05 15.25 -8.78
C ARG A 211 10.12 14.16 -9.84
N HIS A 212 11.33 13.63 -10.10
CA HIS A 212 11.48 12.41 -10.87
C HIS A 212 10.74 11.29 -10.13
N THR A 213 9.53 10.99 -10.57
CA THR A 213 8.76 9.84 -10.08
C THR A 213 9.43 8.59 -10.62
N VAL A 214 9.87 7.71 -9.71
CA VAL A 214 10.38 6.40 -10.12
C VAL A 214 9.23 5.57 -10.65
N GLU A 215 9.43 4.96 -11.80
CA GLU A 215 8.46 4.09 -12.44
C GLU A 215 9.06 2.70 -12.65
N PHE A 216 8.18 1.70 -12.74
CA PHE A 216 8.53 0.32 -13.00
C PHE A 216 7.75 -0.19 -14.19
N ASP A 217 8.46 -0.86 -15.08
CA ASP A 217 7.93 -1.49 -16.29
C ASP A 217 7.62 -2.96 -16.00
N ILE A 218 6.39 -3.38 -16.29
CA ILE A 218 5.91 -4.76 -16.17
C ILE A 218 5.75 -5.35 -17.56
N TRP A 219 6.36 -6.51 -17.79
CA TRP A 219 6.46 -7.16 -19.09
C TRP A 219 5.82 -8.54 -19.03
N ALA A 220 5.11 -8.94 -20.08
CA ALA A 220 4.83 -10.34 -20.35
C ALA A 220 5.66 -10.81 -21.53
N ALA A 221 6.60 -11.72 -21.27
CA ALA A 221 7.40 -12.36 -22.29
C ALA A 221 6.78 -13.70 -22.71
N ARG A 222 6.71 -13.94 -24.01
CA ARG A 222 6.16 -15.14 -24.63
C ARG A 222 7.24 -16.18 -24.90
N PHE A 223 6.93 -17.44 -24.60
CA PHE A 223 7.78 -18.58 -24.88
C PHE A 223 6.99 -19.67 -25.60
N PRO A 224 7.48 -20.21 -26.73
CA PRO A 224 6.85 -21.36 -27.37
C PRO A 224 7.09 -22.63 -26.54
N LEU A 225 6.10 -23.53 -26.55
CA LEU A 225 6.15 -24.85 -25.93
C LEU A 225 6.11 -25.96 -27.00
N PRO A 226 6.97 -27.00 -26.91
CA PRO A 226 8.05 -27.15 -25.92
C PRO A 226 9.14 -26.08 -26.09
N LEU A 227 9.87 -25.81 -25.02
CA LEU A 227 10.94 -24.81 -25.05
C LEU A 227 11.97 -25.17 -26.12
N PRO A 228 12.41 -24.19 -26.94
CA PRO A 228 13.42 -24.44 -27.95
C PRO A 228 14.75 -24.78 -27.29
N PRO A 229 15.63 -25.55 -27.96
CA PRO A 229 16.93 -25.91 -27.42
C PRO A 229 17.85 -24.68 -27.30
N ALA A 230 18.83 -24.77 -26.40
CA ALA A 230 19.73 -23.66 -26.10
C ALA A 230 20.54 -23.26 -27.32
N GLN A 231 20.61 -21.96 -27.56
CA GLN A 231 21.46 -21.36 -28.58
C GLN A 231 22.75 -20.85 -27.94
N GLU A 232 23.81 -20.72 -28.74
CA GLU A 232 25.12 -20.22 -28.28
C GLU A 232 25.07 -18.76 -27.78
N ARG A 233 24.08 -17.98 -28.21
CA ARG A 233 23.94 -16.56 -27.85
C ARG A 233 22.61 -16.30 -27.13
N PRO A 234 22.56 -15.34 -26.19
CA PRO A 234 21.32 -14.90 -25.59
C PRO A 234 20.33 -14.38 -26.64
N LEU A 235 19.08 -14.84 -26.55
CA LEU A 235 17.98 -14.41 -27.40
C LEU A 235 17.29 -13.18 -26.81
N ALA A 236 16.73 -12.29 -27.63
CA ALA A 236 15.86 -11.23 -27.11
C ALA A 236 14.55 -11.84 -26.59
N LEU A 237 14.06 -11.37 -25.44
CA LEU A 237 12.73 -11.73 -24.96
C LEU A 237 11.65 -11.25 -25.95
N ASP A 238 10.74 -12.15 -26.30
CA ASP A 238 9.59 -11.85 -27.14
C ASP A 238 8.48 -11.22 -26.27
N VAL A 239 8.49 -9.89 -26.16
CA VAL A 239 7.54 -9.15 -25.33
C VAL A 239 6.17 -9.09 -26.02
N LEU A 240 5.15 -9.65 -25.37
CA LEU A 240 3.77 -9.64 -25.84
C LEU A 240 3.04 -8.35 -25.44
N TRP A 241 3.20 -7.92 -24.19
CA TRP A 241 2.63 -6.67 -23.70
C TRP A 241 3.48 -6.06 -22.59
N HIS A 242 3.25 -4.76 -22.38
CA HIS A 242 3.96 -3.92 -21.42
C HIS A 242 2.97 -3.05 -20.63
N ARG A 243 3.26 -2.81 -19.35
CA ARG A 243 2.57 -1.84 -18.49
C ARG A 243 3.55 -1.04 -17.63
N ARG A 244 3.14 0.13 -17.16
CA ARG A 244 3.92 0.99 -16.27
C ARG A 244 3.15 1.35 -15.00
N GLY A 245 3.85 1.39 -13.87
CA GLY A 245 3.32 1.80 -12.57
C GLY A 245 4.40 2.36 -11.65
N ALA A 246 4.01 2.75 -10.43
CA ALA A 246 4.89 3.40 -9.46
C ALA A 246 5.80 2.44 -8.67
N ASP A 247 5.49 1.14 -8.66
CA ASP A 247 6.19 0.12 -7.87
C ASP A 247 6.18 -1.27 -8.53
N VAL A 248 7.03 -2.15 -8.02
CA VAL A 248 7.03 -3.59 -8.35
C VAL A 248 5.79 -4.25 -7.74
N PRO A 249 5.05 -5.11 -8.47
CA PRO A 249 3.84 -5.74 -7.95
C PRO A 249 4.11 -6.48 -6.64
N ALA A 250 3.31 -6.15 -5.62
CA ALA A 250 3.32 -6.85 -4.33
C ALA A 250 2.69 -8.25 -4.44
N TYR A 251 1.82 -8.46 -5.44
CA TYR A 251 1.23 -9.76 -5.73
C TYR A 251 0.82 -9.87 -7.20
N THR A 252 1.10 -11.03 -7.79
CA THR A 252 0.61 -11.40 -9.12
C THR A 252 -0.15 -12.72 -9.08
N ALA A 253 -1.17 -12.85 -9.90
CA ALA A 253 -1.86 -14.12 -10.10
C ALA A 253 -2.39 -14.22 -11.53
N TYR A 254 -2.67 -15.44 -11.96
CA TYR A 254 -3.28 -15.70 -13.26
C TYR A 254 -4.56 -16.49 -13.09
N ASP A 255 -5.64 -16.01 -13.68
CA ASP A 255 -6.91 -16.70 -13.79
C ASP A 255 -6.95 -17.39 -15.16
N ALA A 256 -6.75 -18.71 -15.16
CA ALA A 256 -6.71 -19.52 -16.38
C ALA A 256 -8.07 -19.58 -17.09
N THR A 257 -9.18 -19.51 -16.34
CA THR A 257 -10.52 -19.57 -16.92
C THR A 257 -10.86 -18.26 -17.64
N ARG A 258 -10.45 -17.13 -17.06
CA ARG A 258 -10.61 -15.80 -17.67
C ARG A 258 -9.50 -15.40 -18.64
N GLN A 259 -8.37 -16.11 -18.62
CA GLN A 259 -7.15 -15.75 -19.34
C GLN A 259 -6.67 -14.34 -18.96
N LEU A 260 -6.73 -14.02 -17.66
CA LEU A 260 -6.37 -12.70 -17.13
C LEU A 260 -5.25 -12.78 -16.10
N PHE A 261 -4.29 -11.87 -16.20
CA PHE A 261 -3.34 -11.57 -15.14
C PHE A 261 -3.91 -10.52 -14.20
N LYS A 262 -3.72 -10.75 -12.91
CA LYS A 262 -3.95 -9.80 -11.84
C LYS A 262 -2.60 -9.26 -11.36
N LEU A 263 -2.45 -7.95 -11.34
CA LEU A 263 -1.30 -7.24 -10.81
C LEU A 263 -1.78 -6.36 -9.64
N VAL A 264 -1.15 -6.49 -8.48
CA VAL A 264 -1.48 -5.69 -7.29
C VAL A 264 -0.24 -4.89 -6.91
N GLY A 265 -0.34 -3.56 -6.95
CA GLY A 265 0.75 -2.63 -6.66
C GLY A 265 0.21 -1.32 -6.10
N SER A 266 1.08 -0.42 -5.65
CA SER A 266 0.72 0.89 -5.08
C SER A 266 -0.03 1.81 -6.03
N SER A 267 0.10 1.59 -7.34
CA SER A 267 -0.66 2.29 -8.39
C SER A 267 -1.29 1.30 -9.36
N ALA A 268 -2.25 1.78 -10.16
CA ALA A 268 -2.68 1.05 -11.34
C ALA A 268 -1.53 0.94 -12.36
N TYR A 269 -1.47 -0.19 -13.07
CA TYR A 269 -0.49 -0.42 -14.13
C TYR A 269 -1.09 -0.08 -15.49
N HIS A 270 -0.69 1.04 -16.08
CA HIS A 270 -1.26 1.54 -17.32
C HIS A 270 -0.45 1.15 -18.56
N SER A 271 -1.06 1.21 -19.73
CA SER A 271 -0.34 1.13 -21.01
C SER A 271 0.37 2.46 -21.29
N ILE A 272 1.56 2.45 -21.89
CA ILE A 272 2.29 3.68 -22.25
C ILE A 272 1.50 4.53 -23.28
N ASN A 273 0.67 3.89 -24.12
CA ASN A 273 -0.14 4.60 -25.11
C ASN A 273 -1.44 5.17 -24.54
N ALA A 274 -1.75 4.91 -23.26
CA ALA A 274 -2.89 5.50 -22.58
C ALA A 274 -2.43 6.76 -21.84
N SER A 275 -3.16 7.87 -21.98
CA SER A 275 -2.87 9.09 -21.23
C SER A 275 -2.81 8.75 -19.73
N PRO A 276 -1.78 9.20 -18.99
CA PRO A 276 -1.75 9.03 -17.55
C PRO A 276 -3.02 9.63 -16.95
N ALA A 277 -3.54 8.99 -15.89
CA ALA A 277 -4.58 9.61 -15.08
C ALA A 277 -4.08 11.01 -14.65
N PRO A 278 -4.93 12.06 -14.66
CA PRO A 278 -4.48 13.39 -14.31
C PRO A 278 -3.85 13.35 -12.91
N SER A 279 -2.53 13.50 -12.85
CA SER A 279 -1.84 13.71 -11.59
C SER A 279 -2.36 15.02 -11.02
N TYR A 280 -2.89 14.98 -9.80
CA TYR A 280 -3.23 16.19 -9.08
C TYR A 280 -1.93 16.94 -8.81
N GLU A 281 -1.64 17.94 -9.63
CA GLU A 281 -0.67 18.97 -9.31
C GLU A 281 -1.40 20.05 -8.52
N PRO A 282 -1.09 20.22 -7.23
CA PRO A 282 -1.66 21.32 -6.48
C PRO A 282 -1.32 22.64 -7.19
N SER A 283 -2.35 23.44 -7.44
CA SER A 283 -2.23 24.77 -7.99
C SER A 283 -1.34 25.65 -7.11
N ALA A 284 -0.79 26.72 -7.68
CA ALA A 284 0.09 27.64 -6.94
C ALA A 284 -0.59 28.24 -5.69
N ASP A 285 -1.93 28.26 -5.67
CA ASP A 285 -2.75 28.74 -4.56
C ASP A 285 -2.93 27.68 -3.45
N GLU A 286 -2.64 26.41 -3.74
CA GLU A 286 -2.67 25.28 -2.79
C GLU A 286 -1.29 25.01 -2.14
N LEU A 287 -0.23 25.66 -2.64
CA LEU A 287 1.11 25.62 -2.05
C LEU A 287 1.23 26.74 -1.01
N ALA A 288 1.34 26.36 0.28
CA ALA A 288 1.66 27.33 1.32
C ALA A 288 3.00 28.03 0.99
N PRO A 289 3.07 29.37 0.91
CA PRO A 289 4.30 30.05 0.58
C PRO A 289 5.36 29.80 1.65
N ILE A 290 6.52 29.29 1.25
CA ILE A 290 7.70 29.17 2.12
C ILE A 290 8.21 30.59 2.37
N PRO A 291 8.24 31.08 3.63
CA PRO A 291 8.73 32.43 3.92
C PRO A 291 10.19 32.57 3.52
N ARG A 292 10.54 33.65 2.81
CA ARG A 292 11.94 33.90 2.45
C ARG A 292 12.73 34.40 3.66
N ALA A 293 14.02 34.07 3.72
CA ALA A 293 14.89 34.58 4.77
C ALA A 293 14.93 36.13 4.75
N GLY A 294 14.37 36.75 5.79
CA GLY A 294 14.28 38.21 5.96
C GLY A 294 12.90 38.82 5.68
N GLU A 295 11.89 38.02 5.32
CA GLU A 295 10.51 38.50 5.18
C GLU A 295 9.85 38.66 6.55
N ASN A 296 9.61 39.91 6.96
CA ASN A 296 8.97 40.23 8.22
C ASN A 296 7.45 40.16 8.04
N VAL A 297 6.85 39.03 8.43
CA VAL A 297 5.41 38.70 8.26
C VAL A 297 4.48 39.59 9.11
N ASP A 298 5.01 40.51 9.91
CA ASP A 298 4.24 41.39 10.80
C ASP A 298 3.66 42.65 10.14
N SER A 299 3.87 42.88 8.82
CA SER A 299 3.47 44.15 8.18
C SER A 299 2.26 44.10 7.23
N SER A 300 1.68 42.93 6.97
CA SER A 300 0.38 42.82 6.31
C SER A 300 -0.71 42.60 7.35
N GLN A 301 -1.77 43.42 7.32
CA GLN A 301 -2.97 43.12 8.11
C GLN A 301 -3.41 41.69 7.78
N PRO A 302 -3.68 40.84 8.80
CA PRO A 302 -4.08 39.47 8.55
C PRO A 302 -5.34 39.46 7.66
N PRO A 303 -5.41 38.57 6.64
CA PRO A 303 -6.63 38.39 5.88
C PRO A 303 -7.78 38.10 6.86
N LYS A 304 -8.94 38.70 6.59
CA LYS A 304 -10.12 38.57 7.45
C LYS A 304 -10.42 37.06 7.61
N PRO A 305 -10.57 36.56 8.85
CA PRO A 305 -10.79 35.13 9.06
C PRO A 305 -12.07 34.68 8.36
N PRO A 306 -12.09 33.44 7.82
CA PRO A 306 -13.25 32.91 7.13
C PRO A 306 -14.47 32.87 8.08
N PRO A 307 -15.69 33.02 7.55
CA PRO A 307 -16.92 33.10 8.35
C PRO A 307 -17.27 31.80 9.08
N TYR A 308 -16.68 30.68 8.70
CA TYR A 308 -16.78 29.38 9.35
C TYR A 308 -15.58 28.50 8.99
N SER A 309 -15.33 27.48 9.79
CA SER A 309 -14.42 26.37 9.48
C SER A 309 -15.22 25.08 9.37
N TRP A 310 -14.67 24.08 8.69
CA TRP A 310 -15.36 22.81 8.55
C TRP A 310 -14.40 21.64 8.30
N THR A 311 -14.79 20.48 8.81
CA THR A 311 -14.09 19.21 8.67
C THR A 311 -15.09 18.12 8.29
N GLN A 312 -14.60 16.98 7.81
CA GLN A 312 -15.48 15.85 7.52
C GLN A 312 -14.84 14.50 7.87
N THR A 313 -15.70 13.55 8.18
CA THR A 313 -15.36 12.11 8.25
C THR A 313 -16.01 11.38 7.08
N SER A 314 -15.91 10.05 7.02
CA SER A 314 -16.60 9.26 5.99
C SER A 314 -18.12 9.40 6.06
N ASP A 315 -18.67 9.66 7.25
CA ASP A 315 -20.11 9.62 7.56
C ASP A 315 -20.70 10.99 7.94
N SER A 316 -19.89 11.97 8.33
CA SER A 316 -20.39 13.28 8.79
C SER A 316 -19.60 14.47 8.24
N VAL A 317 -20.22 15.65 8.29
CA VAL A 317 -19.59 16.96 8.05
C VAL A 317 -19.81 17.83 9.29
N THR A 318 -18.75 18.37 9.85
CA THR A 318 -18.81 19.28 11.00
C THR A 318 -18.48 20.69 10.56
N VAL A 319 -19.36 21.65 10.85
CA VAL A 319 -19.19 23.08 10.50
C VAL A 319 -19.16 23.90 11.78
N ALA A 320 -18.08 24.61 12.04
CA ALA A 320 -17.91 25.46 13.21
C ALA A 320 -17.97 26.95 12.85
N ILE A 321 -18.89 27.67 13.48
CA ILE A 321 -19.23 29.06 13.18
C ILE A 321 -19.03 29.91 14.44
N PRO A 322 -18.12 30.90 14.43
CA PRO A 322 -17.95 31.80 15.56
C PRO A 322 -19.12 32.78 15.66
N LEU A 323 -19.76 32.87 16.82
CA LEU A 323 -20.79 33.87 17.13
C LEU A 323 -20.40 34.66 18.40
N PRO A 324 -20.93 35.87 18.62
CA PRO A 324 -20.70 36.59 19.86
C PRO A 324 -21.12 35.76 21.09
N SER A 325 -20.29 35.73 22.14
CA SER A 325 -20.59 35.01 23.39
C SER A 325 -21.83 35.55 24.13
N SER A 326 -22.33 36.74 23.75
CA SER A 326 -23.62 37.27 24.20
C SER A 326 -24.84 36.58 23.56
N THR A 327 -24.66 35.86 22.45
CA THR A 327 -25.73 35.18 21.72
C THR A 327 -26.40 34.14 22.59
N ARG A 328 -27.72 34.27 22.77
CA ARG A 328 -28.51 33.29 23.52
C ARG A 328 -28.98 32.18 22.60
N THR A 329 -29.13 30.97 23.14
CA THR A 329 -29.63 29.80 22.39
C THR A 329 -31.01 30.06 21.77
N GLU A 330 -31.86 30.87 22.42
CA GLU A 330 -33.20 31.26 21.91
C GLU A 330 -33.18 32.14 20.65
N ASP A 331 -32.03 32.77 20.37
CA ASP A 331 -31.82 33.64 19.21
C ASP A 331 -31.22 32.88 18.00
N ILE A 332 -30.89 31.60 18.17
CA ILE A 332 -30.34 30.72 17.13
C ILE A 332 -31.48 29.81 16.63
N LYS A 333 -31.84 29.96 15.35
CA LYS A 333 -32.79 29.06 14.68
C LYS A 333 -32.09 28.32 13.56
N ILE A 334 -32.02 27.00 13.71
CA ILE A 334 -31.44 26.10 12.71
C ILE A 334 -32.50 25.09 12.27
N ALA A 335 -32.60 24.90 10.96
CA ALA A 335 -33.43 23.87 10.36
C ALA A 335 -32.62 23.12 9.31
N PHE A 336 -32.56 21.80 9.48
CA PHE A 336 -31.95 20.89 8.52
C PHE A 336 -33.02 20.39 7.55
N THR A 337 -32.69 20.38 6.26
CA THR A 337 -33.48 19.70 5.23
C THR A 337 -32.57 18.77 4.45
N PRO A 338 -33.11 17.78 3.70
CA PRO A 338 -32.27 16.76 3.06
C PRO A 338 -31.18 17.29 2.13
N ARG A 339 -31.28 18.54 1.64
CA ARG A 339 -30.30 19.15 0.73
C ARG A 339 -29.98 20.62 1.02
N ALA A 340 -30.48 21.19 2.12
CA ALA A 340 -30.28 22.59 2.42
C ALA A 340 -30.25 22.86 3.93
N LEU A 341 -29.50 23.89 4.29
CA LEU A 341 -29.37 24.41 5.65
C LEU A 341 -30.03 25.79 5.75
N THR A 342 -30.89 25.96 6.75
CA THR A 342 -31.35 27.28 7.18
C THR A 342 -30.81 27.57 8.56
N MET A 343 -30.07 28.67 8.70
CA MET A 343 -29.53 29.19 9.95
C MET A 343 -29.81 30.68 10.05
N LEU A 344 -30.57 31.06 11.07
CA LEU A 344 -30.96 32.43 11.35
C LEU A 344 -30.53 32.75 12.78
N VAL A 345 -29.63 33.72 12.93
CA VAL A 345 -29.24 34.28 14.23
C VAL A 345 -29.87 35.67 14.35
N ARG A 346 -30.70 35.90 15.38
CA ARG A 346 -31.33 37.19 15.62
C ARG A 346 -30.25 38.20 16.07
N PRO A 347 -30.14 39.38 15.44
CA PRO A 347 -29.21 40.41 15.89
C PRO A 347 -29.66 41.00 17.24
N ASP A 348 -28.69 41.27 18.11
CA ASP A 348 -28.91 41.95 19.39
C ASP A 348 -29.19 43.46 19.12
N PRO A 349 -30.29 44.05 19.63
CA PRO A 349 -30.66 45.45 19.37
C PRO A 349 -29.68 46.48 19.95
N THR A 350 -28.65 46.05 20.70
CA THR A 350 -27.65 46.95 21.31
C THR A 350 -26.42 47.20 20.42
N THR A 351 -26.32 46.55 19.26
CA THR A 351 -25.22 46.71 18.29
C THR A 351 -25.70 47.34 16.97
N GLU A 352 -26.32 48.52 17.06
CA GLU A 352 -26.53 49.41 15.90
C GLU A 352 -25.34 50.36 15.76
N THR A 353 -24.26 49.89 15.17
CA THR A 353 -23.30 50.77 14.50
C THR A 353 -22.86 50.12 13.20
N GLU A 354 -22.96 50.92 12.15
CA GLU A 354 -22.69 50.62 10.76
C GLU A 354 -21.28 49.98 10.58
N THR A 355 -21.21 48.95 9.72
CA THR A 355 -20.01 48.40 9.07
C THR A 355 -18.85 47.85 9.95
N GLY A 356 -19.13 47.20 11.08
CA GLY A 356 -18.15 46.43 11.87
C GLY A 356 -18.06 44.91 11.57
N PRO A 357 -16.93 44.23 11.91
CA PRO A 357 -16.73 42.79 11.70
C PRO A 357 -17.47 42.00 12.79
N GLY A 358 -18.74 41.70 12.59
CA GLY A 358 -19.51 40.97 13.61
C GLY A 358 -20.95 40.62 13.26
N ARG A 359 -21.38 40.75 12.01
CA ARG A 359 -22.70 40.25 11.61
C ARG A 359 -22.64 38.71 11.52
N PRO A 360 -23.47 37.98 12.29
CA PRO A 360 -23.48 36.53 12.21
C PRO A 360 -23.93 36.08 10.80
N PRO A 361 -23.32 35.02 10.24
CA PRO A 361 -23.70 34.52 8.93
C PRO A 361 -25.18 34.12 8.91
N ARG A 362 -25.88 34.46 7.84
CA ARG A 362 -27.29 34.12 7.64
C ARG A 362 -27.39 33.14 6.47
N PHE A 363 -27.81 31.92 6.74
CA PHE A 363 -28.06 30.92 5.70
C PHE A 363 -29.57 30.76 5.54
N ASP A 364 -30.12 31.13 4.40
CA ASP A 364 -31.54 30.96 4.11
C ASP A 364 -31.70 29.93 2.99
N MET A 365 -32.18 28.72 3.34
CA MET A 365 -32.27 27.57 2.46
C MET A 365 -31.02 27.36 1.59
N ARG A 366 -29.83 27.50 2.19
CA ARG A 366 -28.57 27.40 1.44
C ARG A 366 -28.33 25.94 1.06
N THR A 367 -28.22 25.69 -0.25
CA THR A 367 -28.02 24.34 -0.79
C THR A 367 -26.68 23.77 -0.33
N LEU A 368 -26.72 22.59 0.27
CA LEU A 368 -25.54 21.82 0.67
C LEU A 368 -24.93 21.14 -0.56
N TRP A 369 -23.64 20.79 -0.49
CA TRP A 369 -22.95 20.15 -1.61
C TRP A 369 -23.54 18.78 -1.97
N ASP A 370 -23.91 17.98 -0.97
CA ASP A 370 -24.67 16.73 -1.15
C ASP A 370 -25.74 16.61 -0.03
N GLY A 371 -26.55 15.54 -0.11
CA GLY A 371 -27.63 15.30 0.82
C GLY A 371 -27.16 14.95 2.23
N ILE A 372 -27.98 15.33 3.22
CA ILE A 372 -27.81 15.00 4.64
C ILE A 372 -29.04 14.25 5.17
N GLN A 373 -28.91 13.59 6.31
CA GLN A 373 -30.01 13.00 7.08
C GLN A 373 -30.49 14.01 8.15
N PRO A 374 -31.63 14.72 7.95
CA PRO A 374 -32.01 15.81 8.86
C PRO A 374 -32.40 15.33 10.26
N SER A 375 -32.85 14.08 10.40
CA SER A 375 -33.31 13.52 11.67
C SER A 375 -32.18 13.19 12.64
N THR A 376 -30.95 13.02 12.13
CA THR A 376 -29.76 12.66 12.91
C THR A 376 -28.73 13.78 12.94
N SER A 377 -28.83 14.75 12.02
CA SER A 377 -28.05 15.99 12.08
C SER A 377 -28.46 16.84 13.30
N MET A 378 -27.46 17.42 13.97
CA MET A 378 -27.67 18.21 15.19
C MET A 378 -26.77 19.44 15.22
N TRP A 379 -27.04 20.36 16.14
CA TRP A 379 -26.17 21.50 16.40
C TRP A 379 -25.93 21.68 17.89
N THR A 380 -24.78 22.22 18.24
CA THR A 380 -24.38 22.56 19.62
C THR A 380 -23.89 24.00 19.67
N TRP A 381 -24.11 24.67 20.81
CA TRP A 381 -23.64 26.03 21.03
C TRP A 381 -22.82 26.07 22.30
N ASP A 382 -21.51 26.30 22.15
CA ASP A 382 -20.60 26.49 23.26
C ASP A 382 -20.29 27.98 23.48
N ARG A 383 -20.74 28.49 24.62
CA ARG A 383 -20.55 29.89 25.02
C ARG A 383 -19.17 30.13 25.66
N ALA A 384 -18.47 29.08 26.10
CA ALA A 384 -17.28 29.17 26.93
C ALA A 384 -15.95 29.10 26.15
N ALA A 385 -16.00 28.94 24.83
CA ALA A 385 -14.82 28.78 23.98
C ALA A 385 -13.85 29.99 24.03
N GLU A 386 -14.33 31.24 24.15
CA GLU A 386 -13.51 32.43 24.37
C GLU A 386 -14.22 33.51 25.23
N ARG A 387 -13.46 34.43 25.88
CA ARG A 387 -14.04 35.54 26.67
C ARG A 387 -14.87 36.55 25.85
N ARG A 388 -14.90 36.44 24.51
CA ARG A 388 -15.62 37.37 23.59
C ARG A 388 -16.51 36.65 22.57
N PHE A 389 -16.12 35.48 22.06
CA PHE A 389 -16.90 34.70 21.09
C PHE A 389 -17.19 33.28 21.63
N GLY A 390 -18.31 32.69 21.18
CA GLY A 390 -18.64 31.29 21.37
C GLY A 390 -18.70 30.57 20.02
N ILE A 391 -18.76 29.25 20.02
CA ILE A 391 -18.72 28.42 18.80
C ILE A 391 -20.04 27.69 18.63
N LEU A 392 -20.68 27.90 17.47
CA LEU A 392 -21.83 27.15 17.00
C LEU A 392 -21.33 26.04 16.10
N THR A 393 -21.51 24.79 16.52
CA THR A 393 -21.08 23.62 15.77
C THR A 393 -22.29 22.92 15.17
N LEU A 394 -22.28 22.69 13.86
CA LEU A 394 -23.28 21.94 13.12
C LEU A 394 -22.70 20.57 12.77
N HIS A 395 -23.33 19.50 13.25
CA HIS A 395 -22.99 18.12 12.91
C HIS A 395 -24.00 17.61 11.88
N LEU A 396 -23.56 17.47 10.63
CA LEU A 396 -24.38 17.06 9.50
C LEU A 396 -24.08 15.61 9.13
N ASP A 397 -25.06 14.73 9.30
CA ASP A 397 -24.92 13.34 8.89
C ASP A 397 -25.12 13.21 7.40
N LYS A 398 -24.15 12.61 6.69
CA LYS A 398 -24.23 12.46 5.23
C LYS A 398 -25.34 11.48 4.87
N ALA A 399 -26.13 11.81 3.84
CA ALA A 399 -27.07 10.85 3.27
C ALA A 399 -26.36 9.66 2.59
N HIS A 400 -25.11 9.87 2.15
CA HIS A 400 -24.27 8.88 1.49
C HIS A 400 -22.91 8.76 2.23
N GLU A 401 -22.77 7.69 3.02
CA GLU A 401 -21.50 7.35 3.67
C GLU A 401 -20.39 7.08 2.63
N GLY A 402 -19.18 7.56 2.89
CA GLY A 402 -18.01 7.41 2.02
C GLY A 402 -17.85 8.51 0.96
N THR A 403 -18.83 9.41 0.81
CA THR A 403 -18.72 10.53 -0.12
C THR A 403 -17.91 11.67 0.51
N ARG A 404 -16.79 12.04 -0.11
CA ARG A 404 -15.96 13.20 0.29
C ARG A 404 -16.54 14.48 -0.31
N TRP A 405 -16.95 15.41 0.54
CA TRP A 405 -17.43 16.74 0.14
C TRP A 405 -16.23 17.60 -0.24
N SER A 406 -16.28 18.30 -1.37
CA SER A 406 -15.24 19.27 -1.75
C SER A 406 -15.47 20.64 -1.09
N GLN A 407 -16.69 20.90 -0.65
CA GLN A 407 -17.13 22.13 0.03
C GLN A 407 -18.42 21.86 0.81
N VAL A 408 -18.80 22.74 1.76
CA VAL A 408 -20.03 22.61 2.54
C VAL A 408 -21.28 22.96 1.73
N PHE A 409 -21.21 24.02 0.93
CA PHE A 409 -22.35 24.56 0.19
C PHE A 409 -22.14 24.39 -1.31
N ALA A 410 -23.20 24.12 -2.07
CA ALA A 410 -23.13 24.07 -3.53
C ALA A 410 -22.92 25.48 -4.11
N ALA A 411 -22.09 25.60 -5.15
CA ALA A 411 -21.90 26.86 -5.88
C ALA A 411 -23.25 27.36 -6.45
N ALA A 412 -23.52 28.65 -6.30
CA ALA A 412 -24.77 29.24 -6.80
C ALA A 412 -24.84 29.08 -8.34
N PRO A 413 -25.98 28.68 -8.92
CA PRO A 413 -26.14 28.68 -10.37
C PRO A 413 -26.10 30.14 -10.86
N VAL A 414 -25.16 30.45 -11.76
CA VAL A 414 -25.08 31.73 -12.48
C VAL A 414 -26.40 31.92 -13.24
N ARG A 415 -27.34 32.64 -12.64
CA ARG A 415 -28.54 33.13 -13.33
C ARG A 415 -28.22 34.52 -13.85
N ALA A 416 -28.28 34.67 -15.17
CA ALA A 416 -28.30 35.95 -15.84
C ALA A 416 -29.54 36.73 -15.38
N SER A 417 -29.35 37.68 -14.48
CA SER A 417 -30.23 38.83 -14.31
C SER A 417 -29.44 39.98 -13.74
N SER A 418 -29.18 40.95 -14.60
CA SER A 418 -28.73 42.29 -14.28
C SER A 418 -29.69 42.97 -13.32
N GLU A 419 -29.23 43.24 -12.10
CA GLU A 419 -29.51 44.45 -11.33
C GLU A 419 -28.66 44.42 -10.05
N ALA A 420 -27.90 45.50 -9.83
CA ALA A 420 -26.97 45.64 -8.73
C ALA A 420 -27.71 45.58 -7.39
N SER A 421 -27.37 44.59 -6.57
CA SER A 421 -27.60 44.62 -5.12
C SER A 421 -26.25 44.52 -4.43
N ASP A 422 -26.02 45.50 -3.56
CA ASP A 422 -24.76 45.75 -2.85
C ASP A 422 -24.26 44.57 -2.03
N GLY A 423 -22.93 44.52 -1.92
CA GLY A 423 -22.12 43.39 -1.45
C GLY A 423 -22.52 42.72 -0.14
N ALA A 424 -22.54 41.38 -0.18
CA ALA A 424 -22.43 40.52 1.02
C ALA A 424 -22.08 39.04 0.74
N ASP A 425 -21.91 38.59 -0.50
CA ASP A 425 -21.69 37.15 -0.82
C ASP A 425 -20.37 36.91 -1.57
N ASP A 426 -19.27 37.43 -1.02
CA ASP A 426 -17.93 36.95 -1.36
C ASP A 426 -17.55 35.81 -0.40
N ASN A 427 -18.20 34.66 -0.55
CA ASN A 427 -17.75 33.42 0.06
C ASN A 427 -16.92 32.67 -0.97
N GLY A 428 -15.62 32.99 -1.04
CA GLY A 428 -14.64 32.12 -1.69
C GLY A 428 -14.72 30.70 -1.14
N GLU A 429 -14.28 29.71 -1.92
CA GLU A 429 -14.24 28.31 -1.51
C GLU A 429 -13.41 28.17 -0.23
N ILE A 430 -14.07 27.86 0.89
CA ILE A 430 -13.41 27.72 2.19
C ILE A 430 -12.85 26.29 2.26
N PRO A 431 -11.51 26.11 2.30
CA PRO A 431 -10.91 24.79 2.35
C PRO A 431 -11.23 24.09 3.68
N GLU A 432 -11.18 22.76 3.65
CA GLU A 432 -11.33 21.92 4.84
C GLU A 432 -10.26 22.30 5.87
N THR A 433 -10.69 22.77 7.04
CA THR A 433 -9.83 23.34 8.08
C THR A 433 -10.32 22.92 9.46
N LEU A 434 -9.39 22.55 10.35
CA LEU A 434 -9.66 22.19 11.74
C LEU A 434 -10.29 23.36 12.52
N ASP A 435 -10.99 23.05 13.61
CA ASP A 435 -11.62 24.04 14.49
C ASP A 435 -10.57 25.06 15.00
N PRO A 436 -10.85 26.37 14.99
CA PRO A 436 -10.01 27.40 15.59
C PRO A 436 -9.50 27.10 17.01
N SER A 437 -10.28 26.39 17.83
CA SER A 437 -9.93 26.00 19.21
C SER A 437 -8.87 24.89 19.24
N GLU A 438 -8.97 23.92 18.32
CA GLU A 438 -7.97 22.85 18.14
C GLU A 438 -6.70 23.41 17.50
N LEU A 439 -6.85 24.30 16.52
CA LEU A 439 -5.72 25.05 15.94
C LEU A 439 -5.02 25.93 16.98
N TRP A 440 -5.75 26.48 17.95
CA TRP A 440 -5.16 27.23 19.06
C TRP A 440 -4.40 26.31 20.01
N ALA A 441 -4.93 25.14 20.36
CA ALA A 441 -4.22 24.14 21.16
C ALA A 441 -2.95 23.63 20.45
N ILE A 442 -3.02 23.39 19.13
CA ILE A 442 -1.88 23.01 18.29
C ILE A 442 -0.87 24.17 18.20
N ARG A 443 -1.34 25.42 18.08
CA ARG A 443 -0.49 26.63 18.04
C ARG A 443 0.19 26.90 19.38
N GLU A 444 -0.51 26.73 20.49
CA GLU A 444 0.03 26.85 21.85
C GLU A 444 1.05 25.74 22.13
N ALA A 445 0.78 24.51 21.68
CA ALA A 445 1.74 23.41 21.70
C ALA A 445 2.98 23.72 20.85
N LEU A 446 2.81 24.21 19.62
CA LEU A 446 3.91 24.61 18.73
C LEU A 446 4.70 25.82 19.26
N GLU A 447 4.05 26.80 19.89
CA GLU A 447 4.71 27.94 20.56
C GLU A 447 5.56 27.46 21.74
N LYS A 448 5.07 26.48 22.51
CA LYS A 448 5.82 25.85 23.61
C LYS A 448 7.08 25.13 23.12
N TYR A 449 7.06 24.51 21.95
CA TYR A 449 8.22 23.83 21.36
C TYR A 449 9.19 24.79 20.64
N THR A 450 8.69 25.86 20.05
CA THR A 450 9.52 26.84 19.32
C THR A 450 10.14 27.92 20.21
N ALA A 451 9.53 28.21 21.38
CA ALA A 451 10.15 29.06 22.40
C ALA A 451 11.47 28.46 22.94
N ALA A 452 11.53 27.13 23.10
CA ALA A 452 12.74 26.42 23.53
C ALA A 452 13.89 26.48 22.50
N LEU A 453 13.57 26.65 21.21
CA LEU A 453 14.56 26.83 20.13
C LEU A 453 15.07 28.27 20.03
N ARG A 454 14.35 29.26 20.57
CA ARG A 454 14.66 30.69 20.43
C ARG A 454 15.60 31.21 21.52
N ASP A 455 15.52 30.66 22.73
CA ASP A 455 16.33 31.11 23.88
C ASP A 455 17.66 30.34 24.05
N GLY A 456 17.92 29.31 23.23
CA GLY A 456 19.23 28.63 23.19
C GLY A 456 19.71 28.01 24.51
N GLN A 457 18.82 27.86 25.50
CA GLN A 457 19.11 27.22 26.77
C GLN A 457 18.48 25.84 26.83
N ASP A 458 19.33 24.85 26.60
CA ASP A 458 19.12 23.45 26.90
C ASP A 458 18.76 23.27 28.39
N THR A 459 17.53 22.84 28.68
CA THR A 459 17.10 22.54 30.06
C THR A 459 17.56 21.17 30.55
N SER A 460 18.32 20.41 29.76
CA SER A 460 18.89 19.12 30.17
C SER A 460 20.30 19.20 30.77
N GLY A 461 20.99 20.35 30.64
CA GLY A 461 22.28 20.59 31.28
C GLY A 461 23.41 19.64 30.87
N LEU A 462 23.28 18.93 29.74
CA LEU A 462 24.24 17.89 29.33
C LEU A 462 24.81 18.03 27.91
N GLY A 463 24.45 19.07 27.15
CA GLY A 463 25.27 19.52 26.01
C GLY A 463 25.53 18.46 24.93
N LEU A 464 24.55 17.60 24.66
CA LEU A 464 24.56 16.66 23.54
C LEU A 464 23.23 16.80 22.79
N GLY A 465 23.30 17.33 21.57
CA GLY A 465 22.15 17.48 20.69
C GLY A 465 21.52 16.16 20.27
N ASN A 466 20.28 16.29 19.79
CA ASN A 466 19.33 15.28 19.30
C ASN A 466 18.63 14.43 20.37
N GLY A 467 17.36 14.77 20.62
CA GLY A 467 16.41 13.91 21.34
C GLY A 467 15.12 14.66 21.67
N VAL A 468 14.12 14.57 20.79
CA VAL A 468 12.74 14.96 21.12
C VAL A 468 12.26 14.03 22.24
N PRO A 469 11.75 14.51 23.38
CA PRO A 469 11.17 13.65 24.39
C PRO A 469 9.91 12.98 23.85
N SER A 470 9.84 11.66 24.03
CA SER A 470 8.72 10.80 23.66
C SER A 470 7.38 11.30 24.24
N LEU A 471 6.50 11.76 23.35
CA LEU A 471 5.06 11.86 23.56
C LEU A 471 4.46 10.45 23.48
N ALA A 472 4.62 9.63 24.50
CA ALA A 472 3.93 8.34 24.58
C ALA A 472 3.88 7.84 26.01
N LYS A 473 2.93 8.35 26.78
CA LYS A 473 2.35 7.60 27.88
C LYS A 473 0.89 8.01 28.01
N ASP A 474 0.04 7.11 27.53
CA ASP A 474 -1.41 7.04 27.75
C ASP A 474 -2.36 7.67 26.71
N GLU A 475 -1.90 7.99 25.50
CA GLU A 475 -2.80 8.24 24.36
C GLU A 475 -2.81 7.03 23.41
N VAL A 476 -4.02 6.52 23.13
CA VAL A 476 -4.27 5.56 22.06
C VAL A 476 -4.04 6.32 20.76
N ASP A 477 -3.00 5.95 20.02
CA ASP A 477 -2.62 6.62 18.78
C ASP A 477 -3.52 6.14 17.64
N ASP A 478 -4.66 6.84 17.47
CA ASP A 478 -5.62 6.57 16.40
C ASP A 478 -5.01 6.76 14.98
N GLU A 479 -3.88 7.47 14.84
CA GLU A 479 -3.18 7.64 13.56
C GLU A 479 -2.35 6.41 13.15
N LEU A 480 -1.82 5.65 14.13
CA LEU A 480 -1.10 4.40 13.86
C LEU A 480 -2.04 3.32 13.30
N ASP A 481 -3.25 3.20 13.85
CA ASP A 481 -4.23 2.22 13.39
C ASP A 481 -4.76 2.57 11.98
N ALA A 482 -4.82 3.86 11.62
CA ALA A 482 -5.27 4.31 10.31
C ALA A 482 -4.35 3.84 9.17
N ASN A 483 -3.03 3.76 9.42
CA ASN A 483 -2.01 3.50 8.39
C ASN A 483 -1.59 2.02 8.25
N VAL A 484 -2.22 1.09 8.96
CA VAL A 484 -1.90 -0.35 8.86
C VAL A 484 -2.23 -0.93 7.49
N GLY A 485 -1.26 -1.63 6.90
CA GLY A 485 -1.35 -2.29 5.60
C GLY A 485 -0.65 -1.51 4.50
N ARG A 486 -0.86 -1.92 3.25
CA ARG A 486 -0.33 -1.24 2.06
C ARG A 486 -1.48 -0.74 1.21
N THR A 487 -1.47 0.54 0.86
CA THR A 487 -2.39 1.09 -0.13
C THR A 487 -2.01 0.56 -1.52
N VAL A 488 -2.94 -0.14 -2.17
CA VAL A 488 -2.71 -0.79 -3.48
C VAL A 488 -3.91 -0.60 -4.41
N CYS A 489 -3.66 -0.64 -5.71
CA CYS A 489 -4.66 -0.81 -6.76
C CYS A 489 -4.59 -2.23 -7.33
N VAL A 490 -5.70 -2.70 -7.90
CA VAL A 490 -5.76 -4.01 -8.56
C VAL A 490 -5.94 -3.79 -10.06
N THR A 491 -4.93 -4.15 -10.84
CA THR A 491 -4.96 -4.07 -12.31
C THR A 491 -5.15 -5.44 -12.94
N TRP A 492 -6.06 -5.51 -13.93
CA TRP A 492 -6.29 -6.71 -14.73
C TRP A 492 -5.77 -6.51 -16.15
N VAL A 493 -5.04 -7.51 -16.66
CA VAL A 493 -4.47 -7.51 -18.01
C VAL A 493 -4.78 -8.84 -18.67
N GLY A 494 -5.39 -8.85 -19.85
CA GLY A 494 -5.61 -10.09 -20.60
C GLY A 494 -4.30 -10.75 -21.03
N ALA A 495 -4.32 -12.06 -21.25
CA ALA A 495 -3.13 -12.81 -21.67
C ALA A 495 -2.47 -12.21 -22.93
N HIS A 496 -3.28 -11.71 -23.87
CA HIS A 496 -2.83 -11.02 -25.08
C HIS A 496 -2.65 -9.50 -24.93
N GLY A 497 -2.66 -8.98 -23.70
CA GLY A 497 -2.46 -7.56 -23.41
C GLY A 497 -3.69 -6.69 -23.58
N SER A 498 -4.88 -7.27 -23.80
CA SER A 498 -6.14 -6.52 -23.80
C SER A 498 -6.43 -5.94 -22.41
N GLN A 499 -7.02 -4.74 -22.38
CA GLN A 499 -7.63 -4.20 -21.17
C GLN A 499 -9.10 -4.63 -21.15
N LEU A 500 -9.64 -4.90 -19.96
CA LEU A 500 -11.07 -5.12 -19.81
C LEU A 500 -11.81 -3.80 -20.16
N PRO A 501 -12.92 -3.85 -20.94
CA PRO A 501 -13.63 -2.66 -21.42
C PRO A 501 -14.11 -1.68 -20.32
N ASN A 502 -14.21 -2.15 -19.07
CA ASN A 502 -14.67 -1.38 -17.92
C ASN A 502 -13.58 -1.20 -16.85
N THR A 503 -12.34 -0.93 -17.25
CA THR A 503 -11.17 -0.85 -16.33
C THR A 503 -11.17 0.32 -15.34
N GLN A 504 -12.19 1.21 -15.35
CA GLN A 504 -12.47 2.06 -14.16
C GLN A 504 -12.85 1.23 -12.91
N ILE A 505 -13.18 -0.06 -13.11
CA ILE A 505 -13.41 -1.06 -12.06
C ILE A 505 -12.03 -1.59 -11.61
N GLY A 506 -11.39 -0.92 -10.65
CA GLY A 506 -10.12 -1.39 -10.06
C GLY A 506 -9.13 -0.29 -9.66
N ASP A 507 -9.36 0.96 -10.07
CA ASP A 507 -8.46 2.09 -9.76
C ASP A 507 -8.61 2.62 -8.34
N ALA A 508 -9.69 2.27 -7.63
CA ALA A 508 -9.90 2.73 -6.26
C ALA A 508 -8.86 2.05 -5.34
N PRO A 509 -8.01 2.81 -4.66
CA PRO A 509 -7.02 2.25 -3.77
C PRO A 509 -7.71 1.47 -2.63
N ILE A 510 -7.14 0.32 -2.28
CA ILE A 510 -7.55 -0.50 -1.14
C ILE A 510 -6.39 -0.65 -0.17
N HIS A 511 -6.69 -0.88 1.11
CA HIS A 511 -5.66 -1.16 2.11
C HIS A 511 -5.48 -2.68 2.27
N LEU A 512 -4.43 -3.19 1.63
CA LEU A 512 -4.05 -4.60 1.68
C LEU A 512 -3.37 -4.93 3.00
N LEU A 513 -3.92 -5.90 3.74
CA LEU A 513 -3.33 -6.43 4.96
C LEU A 513 -2.52 -7.70 4.70
N SER A 514 -2.96 -8.55 3.77
CA SER A 514 -2.29 -9.82 3.51
C SER A 514 -2.52 -10.38 2.11
N THR A 515 -1.50 -11.03 1.55
CA THR A 515 -1.54 -11.81 0.30
C THR A 515 -1.49 -13.32 0.60
N PRO A 516 -1.89 -14.20 -0.33
CA PRO A 516 -1.83 -15.64 -0.09
C PRO A 516 -0.39 -16.10 0.15
N LEU A 517 -0.20 -17.06 1.06
CA LEU A 517 1.11 -17.68 1.29
C LEU A 517 1.56 -18.40 0.00
N PRO A 518 2.77 -18.11 -0.55
CA PRO A 518 3.26 -18.76 -1.76
C PRO A 518 3.21 -20.29 -1.63
N GLY A 519 2.75 -20.98 -2.67
CA GLY A 519 2.59 -22.45 -2.66
C GLY A 519 1.20 -22.96 -2.28
N THR A 520 0.28 -22.09 -1.84
CA THR A 520 -1.11 -22.46 -1.54
C THR A 520 -2.06 -22.47 -2.76
N SER A 521 -1.67 -21.83 -3.87
CA SER A 521 -2.33 -21.95 -5.19
C SER A 521 -1.86 -23.24 -5.89
N PRO A 522 -2.69 -24.03 -6.62
CA PRO A 522 -4.02 -23.72 -7.15
C PRO A 522 -5.20 -24.13 -6.25
N MET A 523 -4.96 -24.60 -5.02
CA MET A 523 -6.04 -25.11 -4.13
C MET A 523 -7.08 -24.05 -3.76
N GLN A 524 -6.71 -22.77 -3.86
CA GLN A 524 -7.54 -21.67 -3.44
C GLN A 524 -7.66 -20.68 -4.60
N PRO A 525 -8.88 -20.15 -4.85
CA PRO A 525 -9.03 -19.04 -5.77
C PRO A 525 -8.15 -17.88 -5.30
N PRO A 526 -7.63 -17.05 -6.22
CA PRO A 526 -6.85 -15.89 -5.85
C PRO A 526 -7.59 -15.06 -4.79
N SER A 527 -6.92 -14.77 -3.68
CA SER A 527 -7.52 -14.12 -2.50
C SER A 527 -6.67 -12.96 -2.00
N LEU A 528 -7.29 -12.02 -1.27
CA LEU A 528 -6.64 -10.89 -0.61
C LEU A 528 -7.37 -10.62 0.72
N VAL A 529 -6.63 -10.27 1.76
CA VAL A 529 -7.22 -9.73 2.99
C VAL A 529 -7.13 -8.21 2.93
N VAL A 530 -8.29 -7.56 2.93
CA VAL A 530 -8.42 -6.10 2.79
C VAL A 530 -8.97 -5.52 4.08
N LYS A 531 -8.39 -4.41 4.53
CA LYS A 531 -8.83 -3.70 5.74
C LYS A 531 -10.26 -3.16 5.56
N ASN A 532 -11.09 -3.36 6.57
CA ASN A 532 -12.43 -2.80 6.67
C ASN A 532 -12.66 -2.35 8.13
N GLY A 533 -12.35 -1.09 8.43
CA GLY A 533 -12.25 -0.61 9.81
C GLY A 533 -11.12 -1.33 10.55
N LEU A 534 -11.45 -1.96 11.69
CA LEU A 534 -10.52 -2.78 12.47
C LEU A 534 -10.36 -4.21 11.92
N ASP A 535 -11.27 -4.65 11.06
CA ASP A 535 -11.30 -6.02 10.56
C ASP A 535 -10.44 -6.21 9.31
N GLY A 536 -9.92 -7.43 9.13
CA GLY A 536 -9.34 -7.90 7.88
C GLY A 536 -10.31 -8.80 7.15
N VAL A 537 -10.91 -8.31 6.06
CA VAL A 537 -11.91 -9.03 5.29
C VAL A 537 -11.22 -9.84 4.19
N LEU A 538 -11.39 -11.17 4.22
CA LEU A 538 -10.90 -12.07 3.18
C LEU A 538 -11.85 -12.02 1.99
N TYR A 539 -11.32 -11.57 0.87
CA TYR A 539 -11.98 -11.64 -0.43
C TYR A 539 -11.33 -12.72 -1.28
N SER A 540 -12.17 -13.56 -1.87
CA SER A 540 -11.78 -14.57 -2.85
C SER A 540 -12.38 -14.22 -4.19
N LEU A 541 -11.62 -14.45 -5.26
CA LEU A 541 -12.13 -14.29 -6.62
C LEU A 541 -13.20 -15.36 -6.90
N ASP A 542 -14.37 -14.94 -7.37
CA ASP A 542 -15.44 -15.87 -7.73
C ASP A 542 -15.04 -16.72 -8.95
N GLU A 543 -15.47 -17.98 -8.92
CA GLU A 543 -15.27 -18.93 -10.02
C GLU A 543 -15.84 -18.36 -11.33
N ALA A 544 -15.03 -18.35 -12.38
CA ALA A 544 -15.49 -18.00 -13.72
C ALA A 544 -16.20 -19.18 -14.37
N LYS A 545 -17.24 -18.88 -15.17
CA LYS A 545 -17.90 -19.82 -16.07
C LYS A 545 -17.31 -19.76 -17.48
N GLY A 546 -16.61 -18.68 -17.83
CA GLY A 546 -15.94 -18.53 -19.11
C GLY A 546 -15.00 -17.31 -19.20
N PRO A 547 -14.35 -17.11 -20.35
CA PRO A 547 -13.37 -16.05 -20.56
C PRO A 547 -13.96 -14.63 -20.55
N GLU A 548 -15.24 -14.50 -20.89
CA GLU A 548 -15.95 -13.21 -20.94
C GLU A 548 -16.45 -12.74 -19.55
N ASP A 549 -16.35 -13.59 -18.53
CA ASP A 549 -16.83 -13.25 -17.20
C ASP A 549 -15.93 -12.22 -16.54
N GLN A 550 -16.51 -11.11 -16.07
CA GLN A 550 -15.75 -10.12 -15.33
C GLN A 550 -15.28 -10.70 -13.99
N PRO A 551 -14.03 -10.39 -13.57
CA PRO A 551 -13.56 -10.81 -12.26
C PRO A 551 -14.46 -10.15 -11.20
N THR A 552 -14.89 -10.91 -10.19
CA THR A 552 -15.73 -10.39 -9.10
C THR A 552 -15.18 -10.92 -7.77
N TRP A 553 -15.06 -10.05 -6.77
CA TRP A 553 -14.60 -10.44 -5.43
C TRP A 553 -15.76 -10.73 -4.52
N LYS A 554 -15.66 -11.85 -3.81
CA LYS A 554 -16.62 -12.26 -2.79
C LYS A 554 -15.96 -12.27 -1.43
N HIS A 555 -16.59 -11.57 -0.47
CA HIS A 555 -16.24 -11.69 0.94
C HIS A 555 -16.57 -13.12 1.40
N THR A 556 -15.55 -13.92 1.74
CA THR A 556 -15.69 -15.32 2.15
C THR A 556 -15.51 -15.53 3.66
N SER A 557 -14.66 -14.73 4.32
CA SER A 557 -14.49 -14.76 5.78
C SER A 557 -13.90 -13.45 6.30
N THR A 558 -13.93 -13.25 7.62
CA THR A 558 -13.34 -12.09 8.29
C THR A 558 -12.38 -12.52 9.38
N TYR A 559 -11.20 -11.92 9.40
CA TYR A 559 -10.28 -11.91 10.53
C TYR A 559 -10.59 -10.68 11.39
N SER A 560 -11.32 -10.89 12.48
CA SER A 560 -11.80 -9.80 13.33
C SER A 560 -10.66 -9.06 14.02
N ALA A 561 -10.73 -7.73 14.08
CA ALA A 561 -9.71 -6.86 14.67
C ALA A 561 -8.27 -7.11 14.13
N LEU A 562 -8.14 -7.60 12.89
CA LEU A 562 -6.83 -7.94 12.32
C LEU A 562 -5.93 -6.71 12.15
N SER A 563 -6.47 -5.57 11.68
CA SER A 563 -5.63 -4.38 11.48
C SER A 563 -5.10 -3.84 12.81
N PHE A 564 -5.91 -3.92 13.88
CA PHE A 564 -5.50 -3.57 15.23
C PHE A 564 -4.30 -4.40 15.71
N VAL A 565 -4.35 -5.74 15.59
CA VAL A 565 -3.22 -6.57 16.04
C VAL A 565 -1.98 -6.40 15.15
N LEU A 566 -2.17 -6.13 13.85
CA LEU A 566 -1.07 -5.86 12.91
C LEU A 566 -0.44 -4.47 13.11
N ALA A 567 -1.16 -3.49 13.69
CA ALA A 567 -0.60 -2.18 14.03
C ALA A 567 0.64 -2.28 14.92
N SER A 568 0.65 -3.27 15.81
CA SER A 568 1.76 -3.59 16.71
C SER A 568 2.86 -4.47 16.08
N LYS A 569 2.81 -4.71 14.76
CA LYS A 569 3.72 -5.60 14.00
C LYS A 569 4.36 -4.85 12.84
N GLN A 570 4.84 -3.64 13.11
CA GLN A 570 5.41 -2.74 12.10
C GLN A 570 6.66 -3.32 11.42
N ASP A 571 7.40 -4.19 12.13
CA ASP A 571 8.60 -4.87 11.63
C ASP A 571 8.31 -6.17 10.85
N ALA A 572 7.02 -6.46 10.55
CA ALA A 572 6.66 -7.63 9.75
C ALA A 572 7.16 -7.46 8.31
N ARG A 573 8.08 -8.34 7.91
CA ARG A 573 8.61 -8.43 6.53
C ARG A 573 7.56 -9.00 5.58
N PHE A 574 6.87 -10.06 5.99
CA PHE A 574 5.83 -10.71 5.21
C PHE A 574 4.54 -10.83 6.01
N THR A 575 3.39 -10.58 5.38
CA THR A 575 2.08 -10.86 5.97
C THR A 575 1.26 -11.69 4.99
N HIS A 576 1.14 -12.98 5.27
CA HIS A 576 0.49 -13.96 4.39
C HIS A 576 -0.70 -14.63 5.05
N HIS A 577 -1.67 -15.07 4.25
CA HIS A 577 -2.80 -15.86 4.75
C HIS A 577 -2.88 -17.22 4.09
N VAL A 578 -3.52 -18.15 4.80
CA VAL A 578 -3.88 -19.48 4.31
C VAL A 578 -5.39 -19.64 4.41
N SER A 579 -6.09 -19.35 3.31
CA SER A 579 -7.57 -19.31 3.25
C SER A 579 -8.15 -18.47 4.40
N SER A 580 -9.24 -18.95 5.01
CA SER A 580 -9.86 -18.48 6.24
C SER A 580 -9.24 -19.07 7.52
N THR A 581 -8.17 -19.86 7.41
CA THR A 581 -7.58 -20.59 8.55
C THR A 581 -6.75 -19.67 9.42
N ALA A 582 -5.79 -18.96 8.84
CA ALA A 582 -4.89 -18.08 9.57
C ALA A 582 -4.26 -16.99 8.70
N VAL A 583 -3.93 -15.86 9.34
CA VAL A 583 -2.99 -14.84 8.86
C VAL A 583 -1.69 -14.98 9.67
N LEU A 584 -0.56 -14.97 8.97
CA LEU A 584 0.79 -15.09 9.49
C LEU A 584 1.56 -13.79 9.21
N ALA A 585 2.01 -13.12 10.26
CA ALA A 585 2.91 -11.96 10.17
C ALA A 585 4.31 -12.40 10.58
N PHE A 586 5.26 -12.35 9.64
CA PHE A 586 6.64 -12.80 9.83
C PHE A 586 7.57 -11.60 10.00
N GLU A 587 8.27 -11.52 11.13
CA GLU A 587 9.36 -10.58 11.35
C GLU A 587 10.65 -11.08 10.69
N SER A 588 11.48 -10.14 10.22
CA SER A 588 12.80 -10.50 9.68
C SER A 588 13.72 -11.06 10.76
N GLY A 589 13.70 -10.50 11.97
CA GLY A 589 14.73 -10.76 12.98
C GLY A 589 16.11 -10.22 12.60
N SER A 590 17.06 -10.30 13.52
CA SER A 590 18.46 -9.95 13.30
C SER A 590 19.37 -10.77 14.23
N LYS A 591 20.68 -10.49 14.24
CA LYS A 591 21.59 -11.14 15.20
C LYS A 591 21.20 -10.87 16.67
N ASP A 592 20.65 -9.68 16.93
CA ASP A 592 20.30 -9.21 18.28
C ASP A 592 18.80 -9.27 18.57
N LEU A 593 17.96 -9.48 17.55
CA LEU A 593 16.50 -9.52 17.65
C LEU A 593 15.96 -10.88 17.19
N ASN A 594 15.02 -11.44 17.95
CA ASN A 594 14.30 -12.63 17.52
C ASN A 594 13.49 -12.32 16.25
N GLY A 595 13.41 -13.27 15.32
CA GLY A 595 12.46 -13.22 14.20
C GLY A 595 11.27 -14.11 14.49
N ASN A 596 10.13 -13.51 14.85
CA ASN A 596 8.93 -14.28 15.19
C ASN A 596 7.96 -14.36 14.00
N VAL A 597 7.14 -15.41 14.00
CA VAL A 597 5.88 -15.43 13.26
C VAL A 597 4.71 -15.36 14.25
N TYR A 598 3.81 -14.41 14.01
CA TYR A 598 2.55 -14.27 14.73
C TYR A 598 1.44 -14.87 13.88
N ILE A 599 0.72 -15.83 14.44
CA ILE A 599 -0.33 -16.58 13.76
C ILE A 599 -1.66 -16.18 14.35
N TYR A 600 -2.50 -15.51 13.57
CA TYR A 600 -3.85 -15.10 13.93
C TYR A 600 -4.87 -16.00 13.23
N ARG A 601 -5.56 -16.86 13.97
CA ARG A 601 -6.50 -17.82 13.38
C ARG A 601 -7.86 -17.19 13.12
N GLY A 602 -8.53 -17.66 12.06
CA GLY A 602 -9.91 -17.29 11.77
C GLY A 602 -10.86 -17.77 12.89
N ALA A 603 -11.97 -17.06 13.05
CA ALA A 603 -13.03 -17.42 13.99
C ALA A 603 -14.40 -17.26 13.33
N SER A 604 -15.41 -17.94 13.88
CA SER A 604 -16.78 -17.78 13.41
C SER A 604 -17.29 -16.37 13.74
N PRO A 605 -18.20 -15.76 12.94
CA PRO A 605 -18.77 -14.44 13.23
C PRO A 605 -19.52 -14.33 14.57
N LYS A 606 -19.74 -15.45 15.28
CA LYS A 606 -20.39 -15.51 16.59
C LYS A 606 -19.41 -15.69 17.74
N ASP A 607 -18.15 -16.03 17.45
CA ASP A 607 -17.15 -16.32 18.47
C ASP A 607 -16.65 -15.01 19.08
N LYS A 608 -16.58 -14.95 20.40
CA LYS A 608 -16.04 -13.78 21.10
C LYS A 608 -14.52 -13.69 21.01
N TRP A 609 -13.84 -14.80 20.76
CA TRP A 609 -12.39 -14.86 20.75
C TRP A 609 -11.87 -15.76 19.62
N ALA A 610 -10.72 -15.38 19.08
CA ALA A 610 -9.95 -16.21 18.16
C ALA A 610 -8.65 -16.67 18.84
N LYS A 611 -8.01 -17.69 18.28
CA LYS A 611 -6.72 -18.17 18.79
C LYS A 611 -5.57 -17.41 18.13
N GLN A 612 -4.54 -17.10 18.88
CA GLN A 612 -3.25 -16.65 18.35
C GLN A 612 -2.09 -17.49 18.86
N ALA A 613 -1.01 -17.59 18.09
CA ALA A 613 0.24 -18.22 18.51
C ALA A 613 1.45 -17.39 18.05
N ILE A 614 2.57 -17.57 18.74
CA ILE A 614 3.84 -16.92 18.41
C ILE A 614 4.90 -18.03 18.35
N ILE A 615 5.62 -18.10 17.24
CA ILE A 615 6.69 -19.07 17.02
C ILE A 615 7.95 -18.30 16.65
N GLN A 616 9.09 -18.68 17.23
CA GLN A 616 10.38 -18.15 16.81
C GLN A 616 10.86 -18.91 15.57
N VAL A 617 11.18 -18.18 14.50
CA VAL A 617 11.59 -18.74 13.21
C VAL A 617 12.98 -18.23 12.81
N GLY A 618 13.21 -16.93 12.96
CA GLY A 618 14.47 -16.28 12.60
C GLY A 618 15.20 -15.66 13.79
N GLY A 619 16.31 -15.00 13.49
CA GLY A 619 17.19 -14.34 14.45
C GLY A 619 18.16 -15.31 15.15
N ARG A 620 19.09 -14.75 15.93
CA ARG A 620 20.14 -15.50 16.64
C ARG A 620 21.01 -16.33 15.67
N THR A 621 20.95 -17.66 15.73
CA THR A 621 21.76 -18.59 14.94
C THR A 621 21.25 -18.80 13.51
N ALA A 622 19.94 -18.64 13.28
CA ALA A 622 19.34 -18.79 11.96
C ALA A 622 19.60 -17.58 11.04
N GLY A 623 19.86 -16.41 11.65
CA GLY A 623 19.94 -15.14 10.94
C GLY A 623 18.57 -14.58 10.52
N PRO A 624 18.54 -13.47 9.76
CA PRO A 624 17.31 -12.85 9.27
C PRO A 624 16.50 -13.78 8.35
N LEU A 625 15.18 -13.71 8.43
CA LEU A 625 14.24 -14.39 7.52
C LEU A 625 14.27 -13.72 6.14
N LEU A 626 14.47 -14.53 5.10
CA LEU A 626 14.63 -14.12 3.70
C LEU A 626 13.47 -14.54 2.81
N GLY A 627 12.84 -15.67 3.09
CA GLY A 627 11.77 -16.18 2.25
C GLY A 627 10.85 -17.15 2.96
N VAL A 628 9.63 -17.28 2.46
CA VAL A 628 8.59 -18.13 3.03
C VAL A 628 7.79 -18.82 1.94
N ALA A 629 7.45 -20.09 2.15
CA ALA A 629 6.62 -20.86 1.24
C ALA A 629 5.83 -21.94 1.99
N ALA A 630 4.66 -22.28 1.46
CA ALA A 630 3.87 -23.43 1.86
C ALA A 630 4.21 -24.63 0.97
N ILE A 631 4.41 -25.78 1.61
CA ILE A 631 4.60 -27.08 0.97
C ILE A 631 3.43 -27.97 1.39
N ARG A 632 2.92 -28.73 0.42
CA ARG A 632 1.89 -29.73 0.65
C ARG A 632 2.51 -31.08 0.90
N VAL A 633 2.18 -31.68 2.03
CA VAL A 633 2.63 -33.03 2.42
C VAL A 633 1.46 -34.00 2.30
N GLU A 634 1.70 -35.29 2.52
CA GLU A 634 0.66 -36.32 2.59
C GLU A 634 -0.47 -35.90 3.54
N ASP A 635 -1.71 -36.30 3.21
CA ASP A 635 -2.97 -35.91 3.89
C ASP A 635 -3.38 -34.43 3.80
N GLU A 636 -2.93 -33.70 2.78
CA GLU A 636 -3.31 -32.29 2.56
C GLU A 636 -2.87 -31.31 3.65
N LYS A 637 -1.97 -31.76 4.52
CA LYS A 637 -1.35 -30.90 5.53
C LYS A 637 -0.41 -29.90 4.87
N ILE A 638 -0.50 -28.66 5.33
CA ILE A 638 0.38 -27.58 4.91
C ILE A 638 1.52 -27.48 5.91
N VAL A 639 2.74 -27.57 5.40
CA VAL A 639 3.99 -27.29 6.10
C VAL A 639 4.54 -25.96 5.58
N ILE A 640 5.06 -25.12 6.46
CA ILE A 640 5.62 -23.83 6.07
C ILE A 640 7.14 -23.91 6.15
N ALA A 641 7.80 -23.64 5.03
CA ALA A 641 9.24 -23.49 4.96
C ALA A 641 9.62 -22.00 5.07
N CYS A 642 10.58 -21.71 5.93
CA CYS A 642 11.10 -20.38 6.20
C CYS A 642 12.61 -20.40 5.95
N LEU A 643 13.04 -19.73 4.88
CA LEU A 643 14.45 -19.58 4.53
C LEU A 643 15.04 -18.42 5.34
N CYS A 644 16.04 -18.69 6.17
CA CYS A 644 16.87 -17.69 6.84
C CYS A 644 18.28 -17.66 6.23
N GLU A 645 19.15 -16.75 6.69
CA GLU A 645 20.53 -16.65 6.17
C GLU A 645 21.36 -17.93 6.40
N ASP A 646 21.21 -18.56 7.57
CA ASP A 646 22.04 -19.69 7.98
C ASP A 646 21.27 -21.02 8.06
N GLU A 647 19.94 -20.98 8.13
CA GLU A 647 19.08 -22.14 8.36
C GLU A 647 17.83 -22.14 7.48
N LEU A 648 17.32 -23.33 7.15
CA LEU A 648 15.96 -23.55 6.69
C LEU A 648 15.12 -24.06 7.87
N VAL A 649 14.09 -23.29 8.23
CA VAL A 649 13.19 -23.64 9.34
C VAL A 649 11.88 -24.17 8.78
N ILE A 650 11.46 -25.33 9.28
CA ILE A 650 10.24 -26.02 8.87
C ILE A 650 9.22 -25.97 10.01
N LEU A 651 8.04 -25.42 9.72
CA LEU A 651 6.91 -25.32 10.64
C LEU A 651 5.83 -26.35 10.27
N ARG A 652 5.49 -27.23 11.21
CA ARG A 652 4.49 -28.30 11.04
C ARG A 652 3.33 -28.15 12.01
N ASP A 653 2.11 -28.47 11.56
CA ASP A 653 0.88 -28.46 12.38
C ASP A 653 0.64 -27.11 13.13
N VAL A 654 1.00 -25.98 12.50
CA VAL A 654 0.90 -24.64 13.10
C VAL A 654 -0.40 -23.89 12.75
N LEU A 655 -1.11 -24.31 11.70
CA LEU A 655 -2.31 -23.66 11.18
C LEU A 655 -3.56 -23.97 12.01
#